data_AF-A0A845LUU9-F1
#
_entry.id   AF-A0A845LUU9-F1
#
_cell.length_a   1.000
_cell.length_b   1.000
_cell.length_c   1.000
_cell.angle_alpha   90.00
_cell.angle_beta   90.00
_cell.angle_gamma   90.00
#
_symmetry.space_group_name_H-M   'P 1'
#
loop_
_entity.id
_entity.type
_entity.pdbx_description
1 polymer ?
#
loop_
_entity_poly.entity_id
_entity_poly.type
_entity_poly.pdbx_seq_one_letter_code
_entity_poly.pdbx_strand_id
1 'polypeptide(L)'
;MRPNWLALAILACISSPATAGPPLITESDGFRLYCNSSDGCGPEDAMRQQGDQALAEMEEIKAWLSDLDFPDSDTLEHSEETDQEFLRVDPQPAAGRCGKNATACFRIDLLDNARIYLPQENLGDILYDPSTLAHEYLHSRQPPQKARGANWLREGVATAVGTAWGERNGLSDGVYPPVYYMTLDRSFFEVADPGYGNWAYLLDIGQQMGSRDRVQYLADDVFMKAAERYDSAPDAMTPLYDAGKVGGNTFDKRFPRFVARFNNMETTGSADSTYQYYGEIEEETVAFDGTDRADHVDIEGEANIYAAEPRHLKLEIGGEGADKAPKDRLLMADIEIVDGDALSDLALVSEHAMGETQHRKSYMVDGSNPPEELGLSRVVYAPSSMAGEDTDPSAFRLRVRVTPIEFAPPVCFQAGQPSSLSPVGFDPDRTDNWRLETDNGTVDGLSLTPAHAGEMEVRVVIDSPVTRQTGSLAPKKPATTEVSLGTYDVADDDCMIRMTAGPAVITYTTKGSYSEYLAPTGDAIYWAPMDLAVYHNGWQDVPPMARQMMVGRMATQIPATGYVAPGEDEAQGVFLSRMPHAYSKRFAWAAVREAFDIDGASPPKRRAADCPDGGTGCTMTTLSMDGHAVPIFFDAQRRPVRVTLNGENVDFEYGTWQIRRPPGW
;
A
#
# COMPACT_ATOMS: atom_id res chain seq x y z
N MET A 1 73.36 -46.44 -47.75
CA MET A 1 73.61 -47.17 -46.48
C MET A 1 74.56 -46.37 -45.61
N ARG A 2 74.05 -45.56 -44.69
CA ARG A 2 74.71 -45.14 -43.43
C ARG A 2 73.59 -44.79 -42.41
N PRO A 3 73.80 -45.02 -41.11
CA PRO A 3 72.74 -45.22 -40.14
C PRO A 3 72.26 -43.94 -39.45
N ASN A 4 71.08 -44.06 -38.85
CA ASN A 4 70.32 -43.09 -38.04
C ASN A 4 71.18 -42.36 -36.99
N TRP A 5 71.27 -41.04 -37.12
CA TRP A 5 71.73 -40.09 -36.09
C TRP A 5 70.55 -39.33 -35.43
N LEU A 6 69.33 -39.89 -35.49
CA LEU A 6 68.12 -39.22 -34.98
C LEU A 6 67.72 -39.61 -33.55
N ALA A 7 68.47 -40.49 -32.88
CA ALA A 7 68.10 -41.02 -31.56
C ALA A 7 68.82 -40.38 -30.35
N LEU A 8 69.73 -39.41 -30.56
CA LEU A 8 70.43 -38.72 -29.46
C LEU A 8 70.12 -37.22 -29.33
N ALA A 9 69.23 -36.67 -30.16
CA ALA A 9 68.81 -35.27 -30.08
C ALA A 9 67.46 -35.04 -29.39
N ILE A 10 66.79 -36.11 -28.93
CA ILE A 10 65.45 -36.05 -28.31
C ILE A 10 65.51 -36.01 -26.76
N LEU A 11 66.69 -36.11 -26.14
CA LEU A 11 66.81 -36.06 -24.66
C LEU A 11 67.43 -34.77 -24.09
N ALA A 12 67.63 -33.71 -24.87
CA ALA A 12 68.35 -32.52 -24.40
C ALA A 12 67.62 -31.17 -24.56
N CYS A 13 66.38 -31.08 -25.05
CA CYS A 13 65.70 -29.79 -25.25
C CYS A 13 64.18 -29.87 -25.14
N ILE A 14 63.64 -30.36 -24.02
CA ILE A 14 62.33 -29.90 -23.49
C ILE A 14 62.42 -29.90 -21.96
N SER A 15 63.33 -29.11 -21.41
CA SER A 15 63.05 -28.43 -20.15
C SER A 15 62.64 -27.02 -20.53
N SER A 16 61.35 -26.83 -20.82
CA SER A 16 60.78 -25.49 -20.72
C SER A 16 61.22 -24.95 -19.35
N PRO A 17 61.72 -23.71 -19.25
CA PRO A 17 61.89 -23.12 -17.93
C PRO A 17 60.53 -23.25 -17.25
N ALA A 18 60.49 -23.88 -16.08
CA ALA A 18 59.34 -23.78 -15.21
C ALA A 18 59.00 -22.29 -15.17
N THR A 19 57.84 -21.91 -15.70
CA THR A 19 57.31 -20.57 -15.53
C THR A 19 57.36 -20.33 -14.04
N ALA A 20 58.32 -19.52 -13.59
CA ALA A 20 58.44 -19.15 -12.20
C ALA A 20 57.07 -18.64 -11.79
N GLY A 21 56.52 -19.18 -10.70
CA GLY A 21 55.29 -18.67 -10.15
C GLY A 21 55.40 -17.15 -9.94
N PRO A 22 54.25 -16.45 -9.82
CA PRO A 22 54.25 -15.03 -9.50
C PRO A 22 55.22 -14.74 -8.33
N PRO A 23 56.05 -13.68 -8.41
CA PRO A 23 57.10 -13.46 -7.41
C PRO A 23 56.49 -13.22 -6.03
N LEU A 24 56.98 -13.94 -5.02
CA LEU A 24 56.60 -13.71 -3.61
C LEU A 24 57.18 -12.37 -3.16
N ILE A 25 56.34 -11.51 -2.60
CA ILE A 25 56.73 -10.23 -2.02
C ILE A 25 57.08 -10.43 -0.54
N THR A 26 56.16 -11.05 0.21
CA THR A 26 56.34 -11.35 1.63
C THR A 26 55.32 -12.42 2.10
N GLU A 27 55.47 -12.91 3.34
CA GLU A 27 54.61 -13.92 3.97
C GLU A 27 54.46 -13.68 5.48
N SER A 28 53.34 -14.14 6.03
CA SER A 28 53.00 -14.18 7.47
C SER A 28 52.48 -15.58 7.83
N ASP A 29 52.12 -15.84 9.08
CA ASP A 29 51.72 -17.19 9.52
C ASP A 29 50.52 -17.76 8.75
N GLY A 30 49.56 -16.92 8.38
CA GLY A 30 48.32 -17.27 7.69
C GLY A 30 48.25 -16.86 6.21
N PHE A 31 49.19 -16.05 5.69
CA PHE A 31 49.09 -15.47 4.34
C PHE A 31 50.41 -15.43 3.56
N ARG A 32 50.30 -15.48 2.23
CA ARG A 32 51.39 -15.18 1.29
C ARG A 32 50.98 -14.09 0.31
N LEU A 33 51.78 -13.04 0.20
CA LEU A 33 51.54 -11.93 -0.72
C LEU A 33 52.45 -12.04 -1.94
N TYR A 34 51.85 -12.11 -3.11
CA TYR A 34 52.57 -12.23 -4.38
C TYR A 34 52.34 -11.02 -5.27
N CYS A 35 53.30 -10.74 -6.15
CA CYS A 35 53.11 -9.78 -7.23
C CYS A 35 52.35 -10.41 -8.40
N ASN A 36 51.30 -9.75 -8.89
CA ASN A 36 50.53 -10.16 -10.07
C ASN A 36 51.18 -9.73 -11.39
N SER A 37 52.52 -9.70 -11.44
CA SER A 37 53.31 -9.36 -12.63
C SER A 37 54.63 -10.12 -12.63
N SER A 38 55.00 -10.66 -13.80
CA SER A 38 56.31 -11.27 -14.02
C SER A 38 57.45 -10.24 -13.99
N ASP A 39 57.13 -8.97 -14.24
CA ASP A 39 58.10 -7.88 -14.33
C ASP A 39 58.33 -7.20 -12.96
N GLY A 40 57.68 -7.71 -11.91
CA GLY A 40 57.73 -7.18 -10.54
C GLY A 40 56.72 -6.07 -10.26
N CYS A 41 56.58 -5.72 -8.98
CA CYS A 41 55.64 -4.72 -8.47
C CYS A 41 56.39 -3.46 -7.96
N GLY A 42 57.53 -3.11 -8.56
CA GLY A 42 58.37 -1.98 -8.15
C GLY A 42 59.54 -2.36 -7.22
N PRO A 43 60.13 -1.38 -6.50
CA PRO A 43 61.32 -1.59 -5.66
C PRO A 43 61.05 -2.59 -4.51
N GLU A 44 61.90 -3.62 -4.42
CA GLU A 44 61.71 -4.78 -3.55
C GLU A 44 61.55 -4.41 -2.07
N ASP A 45 62.37 -3.51 -1.52
CA ASP A 45 62.33 -3.13 -0.10
C ASP A 45 61.06 -2.34 0.28
N ALA A 46 60.62 -1.40 -0.56
CA ALA A 46 59.44 -0.58 -0.30
C ALA A 46 58.15 -1.40 -0.43
N MET A 47 58.08 -2.26 -1.45
CA MET A 47 56.95 -3.17 -1.67
C MET A 47 56.85 -4.22 -0.57
N ARG A 48 57.99 -4.72 -0.08
CA ARG A 48 58.04 -5.63 1.08
C ARG A 48 57.53 -4.97 2.35
N GLN A 49 57.96 -3.75 2.66
CA GLN A 49 57.50 -3.04 3.86
C GLN A 49 55.98 -2.79 3.85
N GLN A 50 55.42 -2.33 2.73
CA GLN A 50 53.98 -2.13 2.61
C GLN A 50 53.22 -3.47 2.61
N GLY A 51 53.80 -4.50 2.01
CA GLY A 51 53.27 -5.87 2.04
C GLY A 51 53.22 -6.45 3.45
N ASP A 52 54.27 -6.26 4.25
CA ASP A 52 54.33 -6.73 5.65
C ASP A 52 53.22 -6.08 6.49
N GLN A 53 52.96 -4.79 6.25
CA GLN A 53 51.88 -4.06 6.91
C GLN A 53 50.50 -4.57 6.51
N ALA A 54 50.26 -4.80 5.21
CA ALA A 54 49.01 -5.38 4.73
C ALA A 54 48.79 -6.80 5.27
N LEU A 55 49.84 -7.62 5.36
CA LEU A 55 49.73 -8.96 5.94
C LEU A 55 49.46 -8.93 7.45
N ALA A 56 50.10 -8.02 8.20
CA ALA A 56 49.79 -7.85 9.61
C ALA A 56 48.31 -7.51 9.85
N GLU A 57 47.75 -6.60 9.05
CA GLU A 57 46.33 -6.26 9.10
C GLU A 57 45.43 -7.47 8.77
N MET A 58 45.81 -8.27 7.76
CA MET A 58 45.08 -9.49 7.40
C MET A 58 45.08 -10.55 8.50
N GLU A 59 46.18 -10.72 9.23
CA GLU A 59 46.23 -11.61 10.40
C GLU A 59 45.27 -11.14 11.49
N GLU A 60 45.22 -9.84 11.75
CA GLU A 60 44.30 -9.27 12.73
C GLU A 60 42.83 -9.46 12.32
N ILE A 61 42.50 -9.21 11.05
CA ILE A 61 41.16 -9.46 10.49
C ILE A 61 40.81 -10.95 10.59
N LYS A 62 41.72 -11.85 10.19
CA LYS A 62 41.50 -13.31 10.24
C LYS A 62 41.24 -13.79 11.67
N ALA A 63 42.04 -13.33 12.63
CA ALA A 63 41.86 -13.65 14.04
C ALA A 63 40.54 -13.10 14.59
N TRP A 64 40.16 -11.88 14.22
CA TRP A 64 38.92 -11.26 14.65
C TRP A 64 37.67 -11.96 14.11
N LEU A 65 37.65 -12.29 12.81
CA LEU A 65 36.55 -13.04 12.21
C LEU A 65 36.41 -14.44 12.83
N SER A 66 37.53 -15.11 13.09
CA SER A 66 37.53 -16.41 13.77
C SER A 66 37.00 -16.31 15.20
N ASP A 67 37.42 -15.29 15.97
CA ASP A 67 36.88 -15.03 17.30
C ASP A 67 35.36 -14.84 17.22
N LEU A 68 34.84 -14.13 16.21
CA LEU A 68 33.41 -13.86 15.96
C LEU A 68 32.63 -15.05 15.36
N ASP A 69 33.21 -16.25 15.37
CA ASP A 69 32.60 -17.47 14.86
C ASP A 69 32.31 -17.47 13.33
N PHE A 70 32.90 -16.53 12.57
CA PHE A 70 32.78 -16.58 11.11
C PHE A 70 33.55 -17.78 10.55
N PRO A 71 33.00 -18.49 9.55
CA PRO A 71 33.64 -19.65 8.96
C PRO A 71 34.98 -19.26 8.32
N ASP A 72 35.91 -20.22 8.28
CA ASP A 72 37.17 -20.05 7.58
C ASP A 72 36.97 -19.95 6.05
N SER A 73 38.00 -19.48 5.36
CA SER A 73 37.95 -19.27 3.92
C SER A 73 38.15 -20.59 3.17
N ASP A 74 37.07 -21.14 2.61
CA ASP A 74 37.15 -22.36 1.79
C ASP A 74 37.42 -22.09 0.30
N THR A 75 37.45 -20.81 -0.13
CA THR A 75 37.50 -20.45 -1.57
C THR A 75 38.80 -19.80 -2.03
N LEU A 76 39.60 -19.24 -1.13
CA LEU A 76 40.90 -18.65 -1.49
C LEU A 76 41.91 -19.71 -1.92
N GLU A 77 42.68 -19.35 -2.94
CA GLU A 77 43.90 -20.07 -3.28
C GLU A 77 44.82 -20.11 -2.05
N HIS A 78 45.28 -21.30 -1.66
CA HIS A 78 46.12 -21.50 -0.48
C HIS A 78 47.24 -22.50 -0.75
N SER A 79 48.23 -22.54 0.13
CA SER A 79 49.32 -23.50 0.06
C SER A 79 48.88 -24.86 0.62
N GLU A 80 48.94 -25.92 -0.19
CA GLU A 80 48.66 -27.29 0.26
C GLU A 80 49.59 -27.78 1.40
N GLU A 81 50.77 -27.18 1.56
CA GLU A 81 51.77 -27.58 2.56
C GLU A 81 51.64 -26.84 3.89
N THR A 82 51.15 -25.59 3.86
CA THR A 82 51.19 -24.66 5.01
C THR A 82 49.84 -24.05 5.35
N ASP A 83 48.81 -24.29 4.53
CA ASP A 83 47.47 -23.73 4.65
C ASP A 83 47.41 -22.19 4.60
N GLN A 84 48.49 -21.55 4.14
CA GLN A 84 48.56 -20.09 3.98
C GLN A 84 47.73 -19.64 2.78
N GLU A 85 46.87 -18.64 2.98
CA GLU A 85 45.99 -18.06 1.95
C GLU A 85 46.76 -17.05 1.07
N PHE A 86 46.44 -16.99 -0.22
CA PHE A 86 47.19 -16.19 -1.19
C PHE A 86 46.52 -14.86 -1.51
N LEU A 87 47.31 -13.79 -1.43
CA LEU A 87 46.95 -12.42 -1.81
C LEU A 87 47.81 -11.96 -3.00
N ARG A 88 47.31 -11.02 -3.81
CA ARG A 88 47.99 -10.53 -5.00
C ARG A 88 48.10 -9.00 -5.01
N VAL A 89 49.30 -8.44 -5.13
CA VAL A 89 49.46 -7.02 -5.48
C VAL A 89 49.28 -6.84 -6.98
N ASP A 90 48.40 -5.93 -7.40
CA ASP A 90 48.15 -5.61 -8.80
C ASP A 90 48.85 -4.28 -9.20
N PRO A 91 49.92 -4.33 -10.01
CA PRO A 91 50.64 -3.13 -10.45
C PRO A 91 49.91 -2.37 -11.58
N GLN A 92 48.84 -2.91 -12.16
CA GLN A 92 48.08 -2.26 -13.25
C GLN A 92 46.56 -2.29 -13.01
N PRO A 93 46.04 -1.59 -11.98
CA PRO A 93 44.62 -1.59 -11.64
C PRO A 93 43.72 -1.09 -12.80
N ALA A 94 44.24 -0.19 -13.65
CA ALA A 94 43.55 0.35 -14.82
C ALA A 94 43.15 -0.68 -15.89
N ALA A 95 43.66 -1.92 -15.84
CA ALA A 95 43.30 -3.01 -16.75
C ALA A 95 41.97 -3.71 -16.39
N GLY A 96 41.18 -3.16 -15.45
CA GLY A 96 39.79 -3.57 -15.20
C GLY A 96 39.62 -4.68 -14.15
N ARG A 97 40.65 -4.98 -13.34
CA ARG A 97 40.55 -5.99 -12.28
C ARG A 97 39.99 -5.39 -10.99
N CYS A 98 40.38 -4.16 -10.65
CA CYS A 98 39.86 -3.36 -9.55
C CYS A 98 39.29 -2.03 -10.05
N GLY A 99 38.33 -1.44 -9.32
CA GLY A 99 37.92 -0.06 -9.56
C GLY A 99 39.08 0.90 -9.29
N LYS A 100 39.14 2.05 -9.97
CA LYS A 100 40.27 3.01 -9.89
C LYS A 100 40.57 3.56 -8.49
N ASN A 101 39.65 3.41 -7.53
CA ASN A 101 39.79 3.93 -6.17
C ASN A 101 39.65 2.83 -5.09
N ALA A 102 39.63 1.54 -5.46
CA ALA A 102 39.47 0.45 -4.49
C ALA A 102 40.80 0.13 -3.82
N THR A 103 40.85 -0.04 -2.49
CA THR A 103 42.05 -0.45 -1.74
C THR A 103 42.27 -1.96 -1.77
N ALA A 104 41.20 -2.75 -1.97
CA ALA A 104 41.23 -4.18 -2.24
C ALA A 104 40.07 -4.58 -3.15
N CYS A 105 40.17 -5.74 -3.81
CA CYS A 105 39.04 -6.35 -4.53
C CYS A 105 39.11 -7.89 -4.51
N PHE A 106 37.97 -8.52 -4.30
CA PHE A 106 37.79 -9.96 -4.43
C PHE A 106 37.36 -10.33 -5.86
N ARG A 107 37.98 -11.38 -6.40
CA ARG A 107 37.62 -11.96 -7.71
C ARG A 107 37.73 -13.47 -7.68
N ILE A 108 36.82 -14.12 -8.39
CA ILE A 108 36.87 -15.53 -8.70
C ILE A 108 37.24 -15.65 -10.18
N ASP A 109 38.30 -16.40 -10.50
CA ASP A 109 38.70 -16.63 -11.89
C ASP A 109 37.86 -17.72 -12.59
N LEU A 110 38.07 -17.94 -13.89
CA LEU A 110 37.33 -18.92 -14.69
C LEU A 110 37.58 -20.38 -14.26
N LEU A 111 38.50 -20.62 -13.33
CA LEU A 111 38.84 -21.92 -12.76
C LEU A 111 38.40 -22.02 -11.29
N ASP A 112 37.49 -21.13 -10.86
CA ASP A 112 36.95 -21.02 -9.50
C ASP A 112 38.00 -20.72 -8.42
N ASN A 113 39.20 -20.22 -8.77
CA ASN A 113 40.16 -19.79 -7.77
C ASN A 113 39.82 -18.38 -7.31
N ALA A 114 39.43 -18.23 -6.05
CA ALA A 114 39.22 -16.91 -5.47
C ALA A 114 40.56 -16.26 -5.09
N ARG A 115 40.67 -14.97 -5.39
CA ARG A 115 41.86 -14.15 -5.09
C ARG A 115 41.44 -12.77 -4.64
N ILE A 116 42.18 -12.24 -3.67
CA ILE A 116 42.11 -10.83 -3.28
C ILE A 116 43.26 -10.09 -3.96
N TYR A 117 42.92 -9.03 -4.65
CA TYR A 117 43.85 -8.13 -5.31
C TYR A 117 43.97 -6.83 -4.52
N LEU A 118 45.21 -6.40 -4.30
CA LEU A 118 45.55 -5.14 -3.65
C LEU A 118 46.18 -4.23 -4.71
N PRO A 119 45.50 -3.17 -5.18
CA PRO A 119 46.09 -2.23 -6.11
C PRO A 119 47.37 -1.62 -5.54
N GLN A 120 48.46 -1.73 -6.30
CA GLN A 120 49.77 -1.25 -5.84
C GLN A 120 49.74 0.24 -5.44
N GLU A 121 48.99 1.05 -6.17
CA GLU A 121 48.86 2.49 -5.92
C GLU A 121 48.16 2.81 -4.59
N ASN A 122 47.37 1.88 -4.05
CA ASN A 122 46.56 2.06 -2.84
C ASN A 122 47.06 1.18 -1.67
N LEU A 123 48.19 0.47 -1.82
CA LEU A 123 48.70 -0.44 -0.78
C LEU A 123 49.02 0.30 0.53
N GLY A 124 49.49 1.55 0.42
CA GLY A 124 49.74 2.42 1.57
C GLY A 124 48.46 2.93 2.25
N ASP A 125 47.33 2.90 1.55
CA ASP A 125 46.04 3.38 2.04
C ASP A 125 45.31 2.35 2.92
N ILE A 126 45.73 1.07 2.86
CA ILE A 126 45.20 -0.02 3.70
C ILE A 126 45.29 0.33 5.19
N LEU A 127 46.35 1.02 5.61
CA LEU A 127 46.54 1.44 7.00
C LEU A 127 45.66 2.63 7.41
N TYR A 128 45.16 3.39 6.43
CA TYR A 128 44.27 4.51 6.67
C TYR A 128 42.79 4.10 6.56
N ASP A 129 42.50 3.03 5.81
CA ASP A 129 41.16 2.45 5.69
C ASP A 129 41.20 0.93 5.48
N PRO A 130 41.29 0.12 6.56
CA PRO A 130 41.29 -1.33 6.47
C PRO A 130 39.87 -1.90 6.24
N SER A 131 38.83 -1.06 6.18
CA SER A 131 37.43 -1.48 6.07
C SER A 131 37.17 -2.25 4.79
N THR A 132 37.69 -1.77 3.66
CA THR A 132 37.57 -2.45 2.36
C THR A 132 38.33 -3.77 2.36
N LEU A 133 39.49 -3.85 3.03
CA LEU A 133 40.25 -5.10 3.11
C LEU A 133 39.47 -6.19 3.86
N ALA A 134 38.83 -5.84 4.98
CA ALA A 134 37.96 -6.74 5.72
C ALA A 134 36.68 -7.12 4.94
N HIS A 135 36.07 -6.17 4.21
CA HIS A 135 34.94 -6.43 3.31
C HIS A 135 35.29 -7.49 2.25
N GLU A 136 36.39 -7.27 1.52
CA GLU A 136 36.81 -8.15 0.42
C GLU A 136 37.31 -9.50 0.94
N TYR A 137 37.90 -9.53 2.13
CA TYR A 137 38.25 -10.79 2.79
C TYR A 137 37.01 -11.59 3.19
N LEU A 138 35.93 -10.95 3.64
CA LEU A 138 34.71 -11.70 3.98
C LEU A 138 34.10 -12.39 2.76
N HIS A 139 34.20 -11.80 1.57
CA HIS A 139 33.74 -12.45 0.34
C HIS A 139 34.41 -13.79 0.05
N SER A 140 35.61 -14.01 0.58
CA SER A 140 36.36 -15.25 0.48
C SER A 140 35.81 -16.39 1.36
N ARG A 141 35.03 -16.01 2.39
CA ARG A 141 34.35 -16.91 3.33
C ARG A 141 32.88 -17.14 2.95
N GLN A 142 32.40 -16.47 1.91
CA GLN A 142 31.06 -16.62 1.37
C GLN A 142 31.09 -17.50 0.11
N PRO A 143 30.03 -18.27 -0.17
CA PRO A 143 29.95 -19.05 -1.40
C PRO A 143 30.11 -18.20 -2.68
N PRO A 144 30.67 -18.77 -3.76
CA PRO A 144 30.80 -18.11 -5.05
C PRO A 144 29.47 -17.57 -5.57
N GLN A 145 29.51 -16.40 -6.19
CA GLN A 145 28.34 -15.68 -6.69
C GLN A 145 27.66 -16.43 -7.86
N LYS A 146 26.71 -17.32 -7.56
CA LYS A 146 25.96 -18.11 -8.57
C LYS A 146 24.53 -17.60 -8.82
N ALA A 147 23.91 -16.91 -7.86
CA ALA A 147 22.53 -16.41 -7.97
C ALA A 147 22.48 -14.87 -7.94
N ARG A 148 21.83 -14.26 -8.95
CA ARG A 148 21.64 -12.80 -9.02
C ARG A 148 20.69 -12.26 -7.94
N GLY A 149 19.81 -13.10 -7.40
CA GLY A 149 18.77 -12.69 -6.44
C GLY A 149 19.30 -12.30 -5.06
N ALA A 150 20.10 -13.14 -4.42
CA ALA A 150 20.55 -12.91 -3.03
C ALA A 150 21.83 -12.05 -2.90
N ASN A 151 22.29 -11.42 -4.00
CA ASN A 151 23.56 -10.69 -4.00
C ASN A 151 23.58 -9.50 -3.04
N TRP A 152 22.44 -8.82 -2.89
CA TRP A 152 22.31 -7.67 -1.99
C TRP A 152 22.66 -8.03 -0.54
N LEU A 153 22.29 -9.23 -0.08
CA LEU A 153 22.53 -9.65 1.30
C LEU A 153 23.99 -10.04 1.50
N ARG A 154 24.58 -10.74 0.52
CA ARG A 154 26.00 -11.11 0.52
C ARG A 154 26.91 -9.88 0.69
N GLU A 155 26.67 -8.88 -0.14
CA GLU A 155 27.40 -7.60 -0.14
C GLU A 155 27.06 -6.73 1.08
N GLY A 156 25.80 -6.72 1.52
CA GLY A 156 25.38 -6.03 2.74
C GLY A 156 26.09 -6.57 3.98
N VAL A 157 26.28 -7.89 4.08
CA VAL A 157 27.02 -8.54 5.16
C VAL A 157 28.51 -8.19 5.11
N ALA A 158 29.13 -8.26 3.92
CA ALA A 158 30.54 -7.87 3.72
C ALA A 158 30.79 -6.41 4.10
N THR A 159 29.89 -5.51 3.70
CA THR A 159 29.98 -4.08 4.02
C THR A 159 29.77 -3.80 5.50
N ALA A 160 28.85 -4.51 6.16
CA ALA A 160 28.65 -4.40 7.60
C ALA A 160 29.91 -4.81 8.37
N VAL A 161 30.53 -5.94 8.00
CA VAL A 161 31.78 -6.42 8.62
C VAL A 161 32.94 -5.47 8.36
N GLY A 162 33.13 -5.02 7.12
CA GLY A 162 34.16 -4.03 6.78
C GLY A 162 34.01 -2.75 7.61
N THR A 163 32.78 -2.24 7.73
CA THR A 163 32.50 -1.04 8.53
C THR A 163 32.78 -1.26 10.01
N ALA A 164 32.35 -2.39 10.58
CA ALA A 164 32.63 -2.71 11.99
C ALA A 164 34.13 -2.82 12.29
N TRP A 165 34.92 -3.33 11.33
CA TRP A 165 36.38 -3.37 11.44
C TRP A 165 37.01 -1.98 11.40
N GLY A 166 36.55 -1.11 10.49
CA GLY A 166 36.97 0.29 10.43
C GLY A 166 36.67 1.05 11.73
N GLU A 167 35.45 0.92 12.26
CA GLU A 167 35.02 1.52 13.52
C GLU A 167 35.91 1.07 14.69
N ARG A 168 36.26 -0.22 14.74
CA ARG A 168 37.17 -0.78 15.75
C ARG A 168 38.56 -0.14 15.72
N ASN A 169 39.02 0.26 14.54
CA ASN A 169 40.31 0.90 14.31
C ASN A 169 40.25 2.44 14.38
N GLY A 170 39.15 3.01 14.88
CA GLY A 170 39.02 4.44 15.14
C GLY A 170 38.65 5.29 13.92
N LEU A 171 38.21 4.66 12.83
CA LEU A 171 37.57 5.36 11.72
C LEU A 171 36.14 5.70 12.11
N SER A 172 35.75 6.95 11.90
CA SER A 172 34.33 7.35 11.99
C SER A 172 33.52 6.68 10.88
N ASP A 173 32.22 6.48 11.10
CA ASP A 173 31.18 5.88 10.23
C ASP A 173 31.13 6.36 8.75
N GLY A 174 32.03 7.25 8.32
CA GLY A 174 32.08 7.90 7.01
C GLY A 174 32.88 7.19 5.91
N VAL A 175 33.38 5.97 6.11
CA VAL A 175 34.05 5.20 5.03
C VAL A 175 33.04 4.72 3.98
N TYR A 176 31.90 4.21 4.44
CA TYR A 176 30.71 4.02 3.63
C TYR A 176 29.65 4.93 4.22
N PRO A 177 29.66 6.24 3.92
CA PRO A 177 28.63 7.08 4.44
C PRO A 177 27.30 6.55 3.82
N PRO A 178 26.17 6.51 4.55
CA PRO A 178 24.90 5.95 4.08
C PRO A 178 24.25 6.80 2.97
N VAL A 179 25.06 7.45 2.11
CA VAL A 179 24.78 8.72 1.46
C VAL A 179 23.65 8.65 0.45
N TYR A 180 23.15 7.49 0.01
CA TYR A 180 22.33 7.53 -1.20
C TYR A 180 21.08 6.64 -1.30
N TYR A 181 20.80 5.68 -0.41
CA TYR A 181 19.94 4.57 -0.91
C TYR A 181 18.88 3.95 0.00
N MET A 182 18.60 4.48 1.18
CA MET A 182 17.41 4.05 1.92
C MET A 182 16.14 4.70 1.37
N THR A 183 15.86 4.46 0.09
CA THR A 183 14.60 4.83 -0.55
C THR A 183 13.51 3.95 0.04
N LEU A 184 12.64 4.51 0.88
CA LEU A 184 11.42 3.84 1.36
C LEU A 184 10.50 3.42 0.20
N ASP A 185 10.76 3.99 -0.98
CA ASP A 185 10.17 3.79 -2.30
C ASP A 185 10.41 2.46 -3.02
N ARG A 186 11.49 1.78 -2.63
CA ARG A 186 11.92 0.54 -3.28
C ARG A 186 11.88 -0.58 -2.27
N SER A 187 11.65 -1.79 -2.76
CA SER A 187 11.75 -2.96 -1.89
C SER A 187 13.14 -2.95 -1.24
N PHE A 188 13.24 -3.28 0.05
CA PHE A 188 14.51 -3.21 0.80
C PHE A 188 15.70 -3.87 0.06
N PHE A 189 15.45 -4.88 -0.76
CA PHE A 189 16.44 -5.61 -1.55
C PHE A 189 16.74 -5.03 -2.96
N GLU A 190 16.05 -3.97 -3.39
CA GLU A 190 16.16 -3.30 -4.70
C GLU A 190 16.99 -2.01 -4.63
N VAL A 191 18.19 -2.12 -4.06
CA VAL A 191 19.14 -1.01 -3.96
C VAL A 191 19.93 -0.87 -5.28
N ALA A 192 20.19 0.37 -5.72
CA ALA A 192 20.87 0.70 -6.98
C ALA A 192 22.30 0.14 -7.11
N ASP A 193 22.93 -0.14 -5.97
CA ASP A 193 24.23 -0.76 -5.81
C ASP A 193 24.01 -2.05 -4.99
N PRO A 194 24.53 -3.23 -5.38
CA PRO A 194 24.28 -4.50 -4.70
C PRO A 194 24.61 -4.44 -3.20
N GLY A 195 23.66 -4.06 -2.35
CA GLY A 195 23.77 -4.11 -0.88
C GLY A 195 24.34 -2.87 -0.18
N TYR A 196 24.94 -1.91 -0.89
CA TYR A 196 25.50 -0.68 -0.32
C TYR A 196 24.37 0.27 0.13
N GLY A 197 24.04 0.25 1.43
CA GLY A 197 22.96 1.01 2.07
C GLY A 197 22.20 0.19 3.11
N ASN A 198 22.10 -1.13 2.90
CA ASN A 198 21.39 -2.04 3.82
C ASN A 198 22.26 -2.53 4.97
N TRP A 199 23.58 -2.43 4.85
CA TRP A 199 24.53 -2.84 5.88
C TRP A 199 24.32 -2.08 7.20
N ALA A 200 23.91 -0.80 7.14
CA ALA A 200 23.63 0.01 8.32
C ALA A 200 22.46 -0.58 9.13
N TYR A 201 21.47 -1.16 8.45
CA TYR A 201 20.37 -1.88 9.10
C TYR A 201 20.85 -3.15 9.80
N LEU A 202 21.76 -3.89 9.17
CA LEU A 202 22.35 -5.09 9.77
C LEU A 202 23.14 -4.75 11.04
N LEU A 203 23.97 -3.70 10.98
CA LEU A 203 24.69 -3.22 12.16
C LEU A 203 23.76 -2.71 13.27
N ASP A 204 22.63 -2.09 12.93
CA ASP A 204 21.62 -1.68 13.89
C ASP A 204 20.96 -2.88 14.57
N ILE A 205 20.60 -3.93 13.83
CA ILE A 205 20.10 -5.19 14.39
C ILE A 205 21.13 -5.75 15.38
N GLY A 206 22.39 -5.90 14.97
CA GLY A 206 23.42 -6.46 15.83
C GLY A 206 23.64 -5.63 17.10
N GLN A 207 23.59 -4.31 17.00
CA GLN A 207 23.62 -3.42 18.16
C GLN A 207 22.45 -3.69 19.14
N GLN A 208 21.22 -3.84 18.63
CA GLN A 208 20.06 -4.11 19.48
C GLN A 208 20.08 -5.49 20.13
N MET A 209 20.65 -6.46 19.45
CA MET A 209 20.81 -7.82 19.97
C MET A 209 21.91 -7.92 21.03
N GLY A 210 22.76 -6.89 21.16
CA GLY A 210 24.01 -7.00 21.92
C GLY A 210 25.00 -7.96 21.25
N SER A 211 24.94 -8.09 19.93
CA SER A 211 25.89 -8.88 19.14
C SER A 211 27.28 -8.26 19.24
N ARG A 212 28.32 -9.08 19.46
CA ARG A 212 29.69 -8.58 19.59
C ARG A 212 30.11 -7.88 18.30
N ASP A 213 30.68 -6.69 18.47
CA ASP A 213 31.06 -5.76 17.39
C ASP A 213 29.93 -5.50 16.37
N ARG A 214 28.66 -5.67 16.80
CA ARG A 214 27.45 -5.51 15.99
C ARG A 214 27.31 -6.50 14.81
N VAL A 215 28.27 -7.41 14.60
CA VAL A 215 28.31 -8.28 13.41
C VAL A 215 28.39 -9.77 13.70
N GLN A 216 28.67 -10.21 14.93
CA GLN A 216 28.82 -11.65 15.25
C GLN A 216 27.63 -12.50 14.77
N TYR A 217 26.41 -11.98 14.88
CA TYR A 217 25.20 -12.71 14.49
C TYR A 217 25.14 -13.02 12.98
N LEU A 218 25.88 -12.27 12.15
CA LEU A 218 25.98 -12.48 10.71
C LEU A 218 26.87 -13.68 10.35
N ALA A 219 27.62 -14.24 11.30
CA ALA A 219 28.37 -15.48 11.12
C ALA A 219 27.45 -16.70 10.91
N ASP A 220 26.16 -16.59 11.26
CA ASP A 220 25.20 -17.67 11.03
C ASP A 220 25.09 -18.02 9.55
N ASP A 221 25.04 -19.32 9.30
CA ASP A 221 24.95 -19.96 8.00
C ASP A 221 23.81 -19.41 7.12
N VAL A 222 22.71 -18.92 7.71
CA VAL A 222 21.60 -18.29 6.95
C VAL A 222 21.99 -16.97 6.27
N PHE A 223 22.96 -16.24 6.84
CA PHE A 223 23.49 -14.99 6.27
C PHE A 223 24.72 -15.26 5.40
N MET A 224 25.68 -16.05 5.89
CA MET A 224 26.92 -16.35 5.16
C MET A 224 26.70 -17.13 3.87
N LYS A 225 25.72 -18.05 3.83
CA LYS A 225 25.41 -18.88 2.65
C LYS A 225 24.15 -18.43 1.92
N ALA A 226 23.81 -17.14 2.02
CA ALA A 226 22.61 -16.58 1.39
C ALA A 226 22.53 -16.88 -0.13
N ALA A 227 23.67 -16.81 -0.83
CA ALA A 227 23.75 -17.07 -2.27
C ALA A 227 23.49 -18.53 -2.69
N GLU A 228 23.59 -19.49 -1.76
CA GLU A 228 23.26 -20.91 -2.00
C GLU A 228 21.87 -21.28 -1.49
N ARG A 229 21.34 -20.51 -0.54
CA ARG A 229 20.07 -20.81 0.15
C ARG A 229 18.86 -20.12 -0.46
N TYR A 230 19.07 -19.01 -1.17
CA TYR A 230 17.99 -18.17 -1.67
C TYR A 230 18.16 -17.91 -3.17
N ASP A 231 17.16 -18.33 -3.95
CA ASP A 231 17.16 -18.21 -5.40
C ASP A 231 16.72 -16.80 -5.87
N SER A 232 16.04 -16.03 -5.01
CA SER A 232 15.51 -14.70 -5.32
C SER A 232 15.88 -13.65 -4.27
N ALA A 233 15.83 -12.37 -4.65
CA ALA A 233 16.09 -11.25 -3.75
C ALA A 233 15.08 -11.13 -2.60
N PRO A 234 13.76 -11.35 -2.82
CA PRO A 234 12.78 -11.45 -1.75
C PRO A 234 13.05 -12.60 -0.78
N ASP A 235 13.44 -13.78 -1.25
CA ASP A 235 13.66 -14.95 -0.37
C ASP A 235 14.82 -14.72 0.61
N ALA A 236 15.83 -13.95 0.18
CA ALA A 236 16.95 -13.54 1.02
C ALA A 236 16.53 -12.61 2.18
N MET A 237 15.29 -12.12 2.22
CA MET A 237 14.74 -11.41 3.39
C MET A 237 14.35 -12.35 4.53
N THR A 238 14.13 -13.64 4.26
CA THR A 238 13.62 -14.62 5.23
C THR A 238 14.39 -14.63 6.56
N PRO A 239 15.73 -14.61 6.60
CA PRO A 239 16.48 -14.55 7.85
C PRO A 239 16.14 -13.35 8.73
N LEU A 240 15.79 -12.21 8.13
CA LEU A 240 15.46 -10.97 8.84
C LEU A 240 14.08 -11.03 9.49
N TYR A 241 13.22 -11.97 9.10
CA TYR A 241 11.93 -12.23 9.76
C TYR A 241 12.00 -13.36 10.81
N ASP A 242 13.13 -14.07 10.91
CA ASP A 242 13.31 -15.14 11.90
C ASP A 242 13.76 -14.56 13.24
N ALA A 243 12.83 -14.51 14.20
CA ALA A 243 13.08 -13.98 15.54
C ALA A 243 14.23 -14.69 16.29
N GLY A 244 14.51 -15.96 16.01
CA GLY A 244 15.63 -16.68 16.60
C GLY A 244 16.98 -16.21 16.04
N LYS A 245 17.01 -15.84 14.75
CA LYS A 245 18.22 -15.38 14.05
C LYS A 245 18.56 -13.92 14.31
N VAL A 246 17.55 -13.07 14.50
CA VAL A 246 17.73 -11.64 14.78
C VAL A 246 17.37 -11.22 16.21
N GLY A 247 17.38 -12.17 17.16
CA GLY A 247 17.21 -11.89 18.60
C GLY A 247 15.92 -11.13 18.92
N GLY A 248 14.83 -11.44 18.22
CA GLY A 248 13.52 -10.79 18.35
C GLY A 248 13.36 -9.46 17.60
N ASN A 249 14.42 -8.93 16.98
CA ASN A 249 14.41 -7.70 16.17
C ASN A 249 14.05 -7.96 14.71
N THR A 250 12.93 -8.64 14.48
CA THR A 250 12.45 -8.99 13.13
C THR A 250 12.22 -7.76 12.27
N PHE A 251 12.33 -7.92 10.95
CA PHE A 251 12.27 -6.83 9.97
C PHE A 251 11.04 -5.93 10.15
N ASP A 252 9.85 -6.53 10.25
CA ASP A 252 8.57 -5.85 10.53
C ASP A 252 8.58 -5.01 11.81
N LYS A 253 9.32 -5.42 12.84
CA LYS A 253 9.38 -4.71 14.12
C LYS A 253 10.45 -3.63 14.15
N ARG A 254 11.57 -3.90 13.50
CA ARG A 254 12.80 -3.12 13.66
C ARG A 254 13.03 -2.14 12.55
N PHE A 255 12.78 -2.54 11.30
CA PHE A 255 13.00 -1.68 10.14
C PHE A 255 12.24 -0.35 10.23
N PRO A 256 10.95 -0.29 10.66
CA PRO A 256 10.26 0.99 10.83
C PRO A 256 10.94 1.91 11.86
N ARG A 257 11.49 1.36 12.95
CA ARG A 257 12.20 2.12 13.98
C ARG A 257 13.57 2.57 13.53
N PHE A 258 14.27 1.72 12.76
CA PHE A 258 15.56 2.02 12.18
C PHE A 258 15.44 3.18 11.19
N VAL A 259 14.55 3.05 10.19
CA VAL A 259 14.19 4.12 9.24
C VAL A 259 13.85 5.41 9.98
N ALA A 260 13.06 5.30 11.04
CA ALA A 260 12.61 6.47 11.76
C ALA A 260 13.72 7.19 12.57
N ARG A 261 14.88 6.55 12.83
CA ARG A 261 16.09 7.23 13.36
C ARG A 261 16.79 8.08 12.30
N PHE A 262 16.75 7.66 11.04
CA PHE A 262 17.17 8.49 9.92
C PHE A 262 16.08 9.52 9.56
N ASN A 263 14.93 9.48 10.24
CA ASN A 263 13.88 10.48 10.11
C ASN A 263 13.88 11.58 11.19
N ASN A 264 14.92 11.66 12.03
CA ASN A 264 15.07 12.70 13.04
C ASN A 264 16.57 12.95 13.32
N MET A 265 17.12 14.10 12.93
CA MET A 265 18.24 14.70 13.67
C MET A 265 18.10 16.22 13.82
N GLU A 266 18.04 16.66 15.09
CA GLU A 266 18.31 18.04 15.49
C GLU A 266 19.80 18.39 15.29
N THR A 267 20.06 19.62 14.87
CA THR A 267 21.42 20.18 14.87
C THR A 267 21.83 20.60 16.29
N THR A 268 22.86 19.97 16.84
CA THR A 268 23.65 20.59 17.92
C THR A 268 24.78 21.39 17.28
N GLY A 269 24.52 22.70 17.12
CA GLY A 269 25.41 23.80 16.69
C GLY A 269 26.92 23.58 16.66
N SER A 270 27.42 22.78 15.71
CA SER A 270 28.83 22.77 15.30
C SER A 270 28.92 22.87 13.79
N ALA A 271 29.84 23.71 13.32
CA ALA A 271 29.97 24.15 11.93
C ALA A 271 30.69 23.13 11.02
N ASP A 272 30.64 21.84 11.34
CA ASP A 272 31.19 20.78 10.51
C ASP A 272 30.05 19.97 9.87
N SER A 273 30.11 19.90 8.54
CA SER A 273 29.16 19.29 7.62
C SER A 273 28.61 17.96 8.14
N THR A 274 27.41 18.01 8.71
CA THR A 274 26.63 16.84 9.13
C THR A 274 25.33 16.87 8.35
N TYR A 275 25.12 15.81 7.55
CA TYR A 275 23.95 15.63 6.69
C TYR A 275 22.66 15.75 7.51
N GLN A 276 21.84 16.76 7.19
CA GLN A 276 20.55 16.99 7.81
C GLN A 276 19.52 16.06 7.17
N TYR A 277 19.09 15.04 7.91
CA TYR A 277 17.93 14.25 7.52
C TYR A 277 16.67 14.86 8.18
N TYR A 278 15.80 15.36 7.30
CA TYR A 278 14.63 16.21 7.54
C TYR A 278 14.97 17.57 8.16
N GLY A 279 14.68 18.65 7.44
CA GLY A 279 14.48 19.95 8.08
C GLY A 279 13.30 19.89 9.06
N GLU A 280 12.94 21.01 9.70
CA GLU A 280 11.70 21.08 10.47
C GLU A 280 10.53 20.54 9.63
N ILE A 281 9.81 19.55 10.16
CA ILE A 281 8.63 19.00 9.49
C ILE A 281 7.59 20.11 9.45
N GLU A 282 7.26 20.60 8.27
CA GLU A 282 6.23 21.61 8.11
C GLU A 282 4.87 21.03 8.52
N GLU A 283 4.26 21.65 9.52
CA GLU A 283 2.88 21.40 9.92
C GLU A 283 1.96 22.20 9.00
N GLU A 284 1.10 21.49 8.26
CA GLU A 284 0.13 22.09 7.36
C GLU A 284 -1.28 21.83 7.89
N THR A 285 -2.01 22.90 8.23
CA THR A 285 -3.42 22.78 8.62
C THR A 285 -4.30 22.91 7.39
N VAL A 286 -4.98 21.81 7.05
CA VAL A 286 -6.01 21.80 6.00
C VAL A 286 -7.39 22.00 6.64
N ALA A 287 -7.98 23.16 6.38
CA ALA A 287 -9.26 23.58 6.95
C ALA A 287 -10.37 23.59 5.88
N PHE A 288 -11.53 23.05 6.24
CA PHE A 288 -12.72 22.99 5.37
C PHE A 288 -13.92 23.61 6.08
N ASP A 289 -14.67 24.49 5.41
CA ASP A 289 -15.72 25.28 6.06
C ASP A 289 -17.00 24.48 6.39
N GLY A 290 -17.25 23.34 5.74
CA GLY A 290 -18.46 22.54 5.94
C GLY A 290 -18.42 21.13 5.36
N THR A 291 -19.48 20.35 5.63
CA THR A 291 -19.58 18.92 5.27
C THR A 291 -20.60 18.64 4.16
N ASP A 292 -21.08 19.65 3.46
CA ASP A 292 -22.25 19.56 2.56
C ASP A 292 -21.90 19.49 1.07
N ARG A 293 -20.65 19.79 0.71
CA ARG A 293 -20.10 19.71 -0.65
C ARG A 293 -18.66 19.21 -0.60
N ALA A 294 -18.18 18.70 -1.73
CA ALA A 294 -16.77 18.39 -1.87
C ALA A 294 -15.95 19.69 -1.88
N ASP A 295 -14.80 19.66 -1.20
CA ASP A 295 -13.86 20.78 -1.13
C ASP A 295 -12.42 20.28 -1.06
N HIS A 296 -11.44 21.11 -1.42
CA HIS A 296 -10.05 20.71 -1.44
C HIS A 296 -9.08 21.86 -1.13
N VAL A 297 -7.92 21.49 -0.58
CA VAL A 297 -6.75 22.34 -0.41
C VAL A 297 -5.60 21.74 -1.19
N ASP A 298 -4.92 22.57 -1.98
CA ASP A 298 -3.73 22.17 -2.74
C ASP A 298 -2.48 22.77 -2.07
N ILE A 299 -1.48 21.90 -1.87
CA ILE A 299 -0.19 22.22 -1.26
C ILE A 299 0.88 21.97 -2.33
N GLU A 300 1.68 23.00 -2.62
CA GLU A 300 2.81 22.87 -3.54
C GLU A 300 4.06 22.44 -2.77
N GLY A 301 4.88 21.59 -3.39
CA GLY A 301 6.14 21.12 -2.81
C GLY A 301 7.10 20.63 -3.89
N GLU A 302 8.32 20.31 -3.48
CA GLU A 302 9.40 19.94 -4.41
C GLU A 302 10.21 18.77 -3.84
N ALA A 303 10.06 17.58 -4.42
CA ALA A 303 10.75 16.40 -3.94
C ALA A 303 12.09 16.23 -4.68
N ASN A 304 13.20 16.28 -3.94
CA ASN A 304 14.52 15.95 -4.47
C ASN A 304 14.59 14.47 -4.91
N ILE A 305 15.45 14.16 -5.89
CA ILE A 305 15.64 12.79 -6.35
C ILE A 305 16.04 11.87 -5.18
N TYR A 306 15.38 10.72 -5.08
CA TYR A 306 15.53 9.72 -4.01
C TYR A 306 15.29 10.26 -2.60
N ALA A 307 14.62 11.40 -2.48
CA ALA A 307 14.24 12.01 -1.21
C ALA A 307 12.71 12.01 -1.03
N ALA A 308 12.31 12.12 0.24
CA ALA A 308 10.94 12.29 0.65
C ALA A 308 10.73 13.72 1.14
N GLU A 309 9.72 14.42 0.61
CA GLU A 309 9.24 15.67 1.16
C GLU A 309 8.13 15.38 2.19
N PRO A 310 8.37 15.56 3.51
CA PRO A 310 7.36 15.32 4.52
C PRO A 310 6.38 16.51 4.65
N ARG A 311 5.13 16.20 4.98
CA ARG A 311 4.10 17.17 5.39
C ARG A 311 3.31 16.55 6.53
N HIS A 312 3.25 17.24 7.68
CA HIS A 312 2.38 16.81 8.77
C HIS A 312 1.02 17.49 8.61
N LEU A 313 0.01 16.71 8.21
CA LEU A 313 -1.30 17.25 7.85
C LEU A 313 -2.23 17.26 9.07
N LYS A 314 -2.57 18.45 9.56
CA LYS A 314 -3.62 18.69 10.56
C LYS A 314 -4.96 18.91 9.87
N LEU A 315 -6.03 18.32 10.40
CA LEU A 315 -7.36 18.41 9.80
C LEU A 315 -8.29 19.27 10.66
N GLU A 316 -8.86 20.30 10.05
CA GLU A 316 -9.91 21.11 10.64
C GLU A 316 -11.17 21.05 9.78
N ILE A 317 -12.29 20.65 10.37
CA ILE A 317 -13.60 20.69 9.72
C ILE A 317 -14.49 21.66 10.51
N GLY A 318 -14.92 22.71 9.81
CA GLY A 318 -15.66 23.84 10.33
C GLY A 318 -17.08 23.52 10.80
N GLY A 319 -17.71 24.56 11.34
CA GLY A 319 -19.03 24.48 11.99
C GLY A 319 -20.23 24.55 11.05
N GLU A 320 -20.06 24.78 9.74
CA GLU A 320 -21.21 24.82 8.83
C GLU A 320 -21.87 23.43 8.76
N GLY A 321 -23.14 23.35 9.16
CA GLY A 321 -23.85 22.09 9.35
C GLY A 321 -23.71 21.46 10.75
N ALA A 322 -23.23 22.18 11.78
CA ALA A 322 -23.18 21.68 13.16
C ALA A 322 -24.54 21.23 13.70
N ASP A 323 -25.61 21.83 13.18
CA ASP A 323 -26.99 21.49 13.51
C ASP A 323 -27.51 20.22 12.79
N LYS A 324 -26.72 19.63 11.88
CA LYS A 324 -27.09 18.39 11.17
C LYS A 324 -26.85 17.16 12.03
N ALA A 325 -27.60 16.10 11.76
CA ALA A 325 -27.36 14.81 12.41
C ALA A 325 -25.96 14.29 12.03
N PRO A 326 -25.24 13.59 12.94
CA PRO A 326 -23.91 13.05 12.67
C PRO A 326 -23.80 12.22 11.39
N LYS A 327 -24.82 11.42 11.07
CA LYS A 327 -24.90 10.63 9.82
C LYS A 327 -24.88 11.47 8.53
N ASP A 328 -25.22 12.76 8.62
CA ASP A 328 -25.22 13.71 7.50
C ASP A 328 -23.89 14.49 7.40
N ARG A 329 -22.93 14.20 8.29
CA ARG A 329 -21.61 14.83 8.38
C ARG A 329 -20.45 13.85 8.08
N LEU A 330 -20.75 12.65 7.61
CA LEU A 330 -19.73 11.68 7.20
C LEU A 330 -19.00 12.16 5.93
N LEU A 331 -17.68 12.02 5.94
CA LEU A 331 -16.81 12.47 4.86
C LEU A 331 -15.80 11.38 4.47
N MET A 332 -15.34 11.41 3.23
CA MET A 332 -14.07 10.81 2.80
C MET A 332 -13.03 11.90 2.67
N ALA A 333 -11.89 11.74 3.34
CA ALA A 333 -10.70 12.55 3.18
C ALA A 333 -9.70 11.82 2.28
N ASP A 334 -9.42 12.38 1.10
CA ASP A 334 -8.40 11.90 0.17
C ASP A 334 -7.15 12.78 0.27
N ILE A 335 -5.98 12.15 0.30
CA ILE A 335 -4.68 12.78 0.11
C ILE A 335 -4.16 12.27 -1.23
N GLU A 336 -3.89 13.15 -2.18
CA GLU A 336 -3.58 12.78 -3.56
C GLU A 336 -2.48 13.64 -4.19
N ILE A 337 -1.52 13.04 -4.87
CA ILE A 337 -0.61 13.76 -5.77
C ILE A 337 -1.37 13.96 -7.10
N VAL A 338 -1.77 15.21 -7.38
CA VAL A 338 -2.63 15.54 -8.53
C VAL A 338 -1.87 16.12 -9.72
N ASP A 339 -0.64 16.55 -9.51
CA ASP A 339 0.22 17.16 -10.52
C ASP A 339 1.69 16.97 -10.15
N GLY A 340 2.57 16.95 -11.15
CA GLY A 340 4.02 16.92 -10.95
C GLY A 340 4.81 16.61 -12.22
N ASP A 341 6.02 17.15 -12.30
CA ASP A 341 6.86 17.11 -13.52
C ASP A 341 7.24 15.67 -13.91
N ALA A 342 7.35 14.78 -12.92
CA ALA A 342 7.61 13.35 -13.10
C ALA A 342 6.60 12.48 -12.34
N LEU A 343 5.29 12.72 -12.52
CA LEU A 343 4.21 12.08 -11.75
C LEU A 343 4.33 10.55 -11.61
N SER A 344 4.71 9.84 -12.68
CA SER A 344 4.87 8.38 -12.65
C SER A 344 6.00 7.89 -11.73
N ASP A 345 6.97 8.74 -11.44
CA ASP A 345 8.09 8.49 -10.55
C ASP A 345 7.86 9.08 -9.14
N LEU A 346 6.70 9.70 -8.90
CA LEU A 346 6.29 10.19 -7.59
C LEU A 346 5.44 9.15 -6.86
N ALA A 347 5.61 9.04 -5.55
CA ALA A 347 4.80 8.17 -4.70
C ALA A 347 4.34 8.89 -3.43
N LEU A 348 3.12 8.59 -2.98
CA LEU A 348 2.57 9.06 -1.71
C LEU A 348 2.70 7.96 -0.66
N VAL A 349 3.37 8.28 0.45
CA VAL A 349 3.49 7.41 1.60
C VAL A 349 2.94 8.12 2.84
N SER A 350 1.86 7.58 3.40
CA SER A 350 1.28 8.08 4.66
C SER A 350 1.75 7.23 5.83
N GLU A 351 2.43 7.85 6.79
CA GLU A 351 2.97 7.28 8.02
C GLU A 351 3.93 6.09 7.84
N HIS A 352 3.40 4.90 7.62
CA HIS A 352 4.16 3.66 7.41
C HIS A 352 3.65 2.83 6.24
N ALA A 353 2.67 3.33 5.49
CA ALA A 353 2.03 2.60 4.41
C ALA A 353 2.01 3.43 3.12
N MET A 354 2.22 2.75 2.00
CA MET A 354 1.82 3.28 0.71
C MET A 354 0.31 3.47 0.67
N GLY A 355 -0.13 4.44 -0.12
CA GLY A 355 -1.55 4.63 -0.43
C GLY A 355 -2.21 3.42 -1.09
N GLU A 356 -3.53 3.45 -1.22
CA GLU A 356 -4.27 2.42 -1.99
C GLU A 356 -3.83 2.40 -3.45
N THR A 357 -3.34 3.54 -3.94
CA THR A 357 -2.59 3.67 -5.19
C THR A 357 -1.24 4.32 -4.90
N GLN A 358 -0.34 4.30 -5.89
CA GLN A 358 0.94 4.99 -5.80
C GLN A 358 0.80 6.48 -5.41
N HIS A 359 -0.33 7.13 -5.73
CA HIS A 359 -0.48 8.58 -5.57
C HIS A 359 -1.56 9.00 -4.58
N ARG A 360 -2.30 8.05 -3.97
CA ARG A 360 -3.51 8.37 -3.21
C ARG A 360 -3.67 7.52 -1.96
N LYS A 361 -4.01 8.18 -0.84
CA LYS A 361 -4.45 7.59 0.42
C LYS A 361 -5.81 8.16 0.83
N SER A 362 -6.71 7.33 1.35
CA SER A 362 -8.08 7.73 1.67
C SER A 362 -8.48 7.33 3.10
N TYR A 363 -9.31 8.14 3.76
CA TYR A 363 -9.84 7.86 5.11
C TYR A 363 -11.32 8.25 5.22
N MET A 364 -12.13 7.41 5.87
CA MET A 364 -13.46 7.82 6.32
C MET A 364 -13.33 8.66 7.60
N VAL A 365 -14.07 9.77 7.69
CA VAL A 365 -14.01 10.73 8.80
C VAL A 365 -15.42 11.07 9.29
N ASP A 366 -15.61 11.06 10.61
CA ASP A 366 -16.77 11.70 11.24
C ASP A 366 -16.54 13.23 11.26
N GLY A 367 -17.18 13.95 10.34
CA GLY A 367 -17.07 15.41 10.31
C GLY A 367 -17.66 16.11 11.53
N SER A 368 -18.39 15.42 12.41
CA SER A 368 -18.87 15.95 13.69
C SER A 368 -17.78 15.96 14.75
N ASN A 369 -16.88 14.97 14.72
CA ASN A 369 -15.75 14.81 15.61
C ASN A 369 -14.52 14.38 14.79
N PRO A 370 -13.98 15.27 13.94
CA PRO A 370 -12.87 14.90 13.06
C PRO A 370 -11.61 14.59 13.88
N PRO A 371 -10.72 13.72 13.37
CA PRO A 371 -9.41 13.54 13.98
C PRO A 371 -8.61 14.85 13.88
N GLU A 372 -7.76 15.11 14.87
CA GLU A 372 -6.90 16.31 14.90
C GLU A 372 -5.91 16.37 13.71
N GLU A 373 -5.60 15.22 13.11
CA GLU A 373 -4.58 15.06 12.09
C GLU A 373 -4.90 13.89 11.15
N LEU A 374 -4.46 14.01 9.89
CA LEU A 374 -4.41 12.91 8.92
C LEU A 374 -3.07 12.15 8.98
N GLY A 375 -2.12 12.66 9.77
CA GLY A 375 -0.80 12.07 9.98
C GLY A 375 0.28 12.65 9.08
N LEU A 376 1.46 12.04 9.14
CA LEU A 376 2.61 12.42 8.31
C LEU A 376 2.48 11.84 6.90
N SER A 377 2.28 12.71 5.91
CA SER A 377 2.34 12.35 4.49
C SER A 377 3.72 12.65 3.93
N ARG A 378 4.22 11.80 3.03
CA ARG A 378 5.49 12.01 2.33
C ARG A 378 5.24 11.84 0.85
N VAL A 379 5.66 12.83 0.07
CA VAL A 379 5.78 12.70 -1.38
C VAL A 379 7.21 12.34 -1.70
N VAL A 380 7.41 11.21 -2.37
CA VAL A 380 8.72 10.66 -2.64
C VAL A 380 8.96 10.65 -4.13
N TYR A 381 10.16 11.04 -4.55
CA TYR A 381 10.56 11.05 -5.95
C TYR A 381 11.63 9.98 -6.19
N ALA A 382 11.29 8.93 -6.94
CA ALA A 382 12.17 7.79 -7.18
C ALA A 382 12.16 7.37 -8.66
N PRO A 383 12.90 8.05 -9.55
CA PRO A 383 12.87 7.77 -10.97
C PRO A 383 13.38 6.37 -11.32
N SER A 384 12.68 5.73 -12.25
CA SER A 384 12.93 4.35 -12.69
C SER A 384 14.21 4.19 -13.52
N SER A 385 14.68 5.23 -14.22
CA SER A 385 15.96 5.23 -14.93
C SER A 385 16.97 6.12 -14.23
N MET A 386 18.06 5.53 -13.71
CA MET A 386 19.27 6.25 -13.33
C MET A 386 19.99 6.76 -14.59
N ALA A 387 19.48 7.81 -15.23
CA ALA A 387 20.27 8.55 -16.20
C ALA A 387 21.13 9.52 -15.37
N GLY A 388 22.43 9.20 -15.28
CA GLY A 388 23.36 9.81 -14.33
C GLY A 388 23.46 11.33 -14.38
N GLU A 389 23.85 11.86 -13.22
CA GLU A 389 24.30 13.23 -12.93
C GLU A 389 23.28 14.34 -13.31
N ASP A 390 22.75 14.99 -12.27
CA ASP A 390 21.83 16.15 -12.29
C ASP A 390 20.42 15.90 -12.86
N THR A 391 19.60 15.15 -12.12
CA THR A 391 18.14 15.28 -12.22
C THR A 391 17.67 16.37 -11.27
N ASP A 392 17.03 17.41 -11.82
CA ASP A 392 16.38 18.46 -11.05
C ASP A 392 15.32 17.86 -10.10
N PRO A 393 15.06 18.49 -8.95
CA PRO A 393 13.96 18.08 -8.08
C PRO A 393 12.62 18.12 -8.83
N SER A 394 11.70 17.23 -8.47
CA SER A 394 10.38 17.16 -9.09
C SER A 394 9.38 17.99 -8.29
N ALA A 395 8.87 19.06 -8.89
CA ALA A 395 7.75 19.79 -8.32
C ALA A 395 6.50 18.89 -8.28
N PHE A 396 5.70 19.03 -7.24
CA PHE A 396 4.44 18.31 -7.09
C PHE A 396 3.35 19.19 -6.49
N ARG A 397 2.09 18.79 -6.74
CA ARG A 397 0.92 19.35 -6.05
C ARG A 397 0.21 18.25 -5.27
N LEU A 398 0.21 18.37 -3.95
CA LEU A 398 -0.51 17.50 -3.04
C LEU A 398 -1.89 18.09 -2.74
N ARG A 399 -2.95 17.39 -3.12
CA ARG A 399 -4.33 17.76 -2.85
C ARG A 399 -4.85 17.00 -1.64
N VAL A 400 -5.36 17.72 -0.64
CA VAL A 400 -6.24 17.14 0.37
C VAL A 400 -7.67 17.51 0.04
N ARG A 401 -8.52 16.51 -0.19
CA ARG A 401 -9.93 16.69 -0.58
C ARG A 401 -10.84 16.03 0.44
N VAL A 402 -11.90 16.71 0.85
CA VAL A 402 -13.02 16.12 1.59
C VAL A 402 -14.23 15.97 0.68
N THR A 403 -14.89 14.81 0.74
CA THR A 403 -16.10 14.52 -0.04
C THR A 403 -17.20 14.01 0.88
N PRO A 404 -18.41 14.62 0.89
CA PRO A 404 -19.54 14.12 1.68
C PRO A 404 -19.99 12.74 1.21
N ILE A 405 -20.25 11.85 2.17
CA ILE A 405 -20.68 10.48 1.89
C ILE A 405 -21.96 10.10 2.61
N GLU A 406 -22.56 9.01 2.16
CA GLU A 406 -23.78 8.47 2.71
C GLU A 406 -23.84 6.94 2.56
N PHE A 407 -24.39 6.29 3.57
CA PHE A 407 -24.88 4.91 3.48
C PHE A 407 -26.38 4.94 3.26
N ALA A 408 -26.82 4.74 2.02
CA ALA A 408 -28.25 4.75 1.68
C ALA A 408 -28.86 3.39 2.04
N PRO A 409 -29.93 3.35 2.85
CA PRO A 409 -30.58 2.10 3.21
C PRO A 409 -31.30 1.47 2.02
N PRO A 410 -31.46 0.13 2.01
CA PRO A 410 -32.40 -0.53 1.11
C PRO A 410 -33.82 -0.06 1.41
N VAL A 411 -34.75 -0.38 0.51
CA VAL A 411 -36.16 0.00 0.69
C VAL A 411 -36.76 -0.59 1.98
N CYS A 412 -36.29 -1.78 2.37
CA CYS A 412 -36.71 -2.49 3.56
C CYS A 412 -35.66 -3.52 3.96
N PHE A 413 -35.60 -3.81 5.26
CA PHE A 413 -34.84 -4.91 5.83
C PHE A 413 -35.79 -6.06 6.19
N GLN A 414 -35.41 -7.30 5.89
CA GLN A 414 -36.20 -8.48 6.23
C GLN A 414 -35.43 -9.40 7.17
N ALA A 415 -36.12 -9.91 8.19
CA ALA A 415 -35.57 -10.89 9.13
C ALA A 415 -35.07 -12.15 8.39
N GLY A 416 -33.83 -12.53 8.65
CA GLY A 416 -33.16 -13.69 8.08
C GLY A 416 -32.76 -13.55 6.60
N GLN A 417 -32.91 -12.36 5.99
CA GLN A 417 -32.49 -12.11 4.60
C GLN A 417 -31.41 -11.02 4.52
N PRO A 418 -30.33 -11.23 3.74
CA PRO A 418 -29.30 -10.22 3.57
C PRO A 418 -29.84 -9.04 2.75
N SER A 419 -29.56 -7.82 3.20
CA SER A 419 -29.88 -6.57 2.52
C SER A 419 -28.69 -5.62 2.63
N SER A 420 -28.29 -4.98 1.53
CA SER A 420 -27.09 -4.13 1.51
C SER A 420 -27.42 -2.65 1.59
N LEU A 421 -26.63 -1.90 2.35
CA LEU A 421 -26.57 -0.44 2.23
C LEU A 421 -25.84 -0.07 0.94
N SER A 422 -26.36 0.90 0.21
CA SER A 422 -25.68 1.42 -0.98
C SER A 422 -24.72 2.55 -0.57
N PRO A 423 -23.43 2.47 -0.92
CA PRO A 423 -22.49 3.55 -0.67
C PRO A 423 -22.78 4.68 -1.66
N VAL A 424 -22.80 5.92 -1.19
CA VAL A 424 -23.04 7.08 -2.05
C VAL A 424 -21.95 8.13 -1.83
N GLY A 425 -21.28 8.53 -2.91
CA GLY A 425 -20.17 9.49 -2.86
C GLY A 425 -18.81 8.88 -2.51
N PHE A 426 -18.73 7.55 -2.33
CA PHE A 426 -17.48 6.84 -2.08
C PHE A 426 -17.54 5.39 -2.59
N ASP A 427 -16.35 4.80 -2.64
CA ASP A 427 -16.12 3.41 -2.94
C ASP A 427 -15.68 2.72 -1.63
N PRO A 428 -16.44 1.72 -1.13
CA PRO A 428 -16.20 1.11 0.17
C PRO A 428 -14.86 0.39 0.28
N ASP A 429 -14.27 -0.03 -0.85
CA ASP A 429 -13.01 -0.78 -0.88
C ASP A 429 -11.78 0.14 -0.82
N ARG A 430 -11.98 1.48 -0.87
CA ARG A 430 -10.88 2.47 -0.84
C ARG A 430 -10.28 2.73 0.53
N THR A 431 -10.94 2.30 1.60
CA THR A 431 -10.42 2.49 2.94
C THR A 431 -10.91 1.37 3.85
N ASP A 432 -10.03 0.93 4.74
CA ASP A 432 -10.26 -0.13 5.71
C ASP A 432 -10.47 0.41 7.14
N ASN A 433 -10.49 1.74 7.31
CA ASN A 433 -10.61 2.39 8.62
C ASN A 433 -12.04 2.45 9.18
N TRP A 434 -12.98 1.70 8.61
CA TRP A 434 -14.38 1.71 9.03
C TRP A 434 -15.01 0.32 8.97
N ARG A 435 -16.10 0.14 9.70
CA ARG A 435 -16.97 -1.04 9.64
C ARG A 435 -18.40 -0.69 10.06
N LEU A 436 -19.37 -1.48 9.62
CA LEU A 436 -20.73 -1.38 10.12
C LEU A 436 -20.93 -2.30 11.33
N GLU A 437 -21.76 -1.84 12.26
CA GLU A 437 -22.25 -2.63 13.39
C GLU A 437 -23.77 -2.49 13.50
N THR A 438 -24.41 -3.53 14.00
CA THR A 438 -25.86 -3.59 14.22
C THR A 438 -26.17 -4.27 15.56
N ASP A 439 -27.26 -3.85 16.19
CA ASP A 439 -27.77 -4.48 17.42
C ASP A 439 -28.68 -5.70 17.16
N ASN A 440 -29.08 -5.93 15.91
CA ASN A 440 -29.98 -7.01 15.51
C ASN A 440 -29.50 -7.68 14.22
N GLY A 441 -28.71 -8.76 14.36
CA GLY A 441 -28.27 -9.59 13.24
C GLY A 441 -26.76 -9.62 13.03
N THR A 442 -26.35 -9.82 11.78
CA THR A 442 -24.93 -9.88 11.38
C THR A 442 -24.62 -8.92 10.26
N VAL A 443 -23.35 -8.47 10.20
CA VAL A 443 -22.82 -7.56 9.17
C VAL A 443 -21.72 -8.29 8.39
N ASP A 444 -21.71 -8.13 7.07
CA ASP A 444 -20.60 -8.50 6.17
C ASP A 444 -20.37 -7.38 5.15
N GLY A 445 -19.32 -6.56 5.38
CA GLY A 445 -19.08 -5.33 4.63
C GLY A 445 -20.27 -4.36 4.72
N LEU A 446 -20.93 -4.11 3.58
CA LEU A 446 -22.15 -3.30 3.48
C LEU A 446 -23.45 -4.11 3.63
N SER A 447 -23.35 -5.44 3.71
CA SER A 447 -24.50 -6.35 3.81
C SER A 447 -24.91 -6.55 5.26
N LEU A 448 -26.19 -6.38 5.55
CA LEU A 448 -26.81 -6.59 6.87
C LEU A 448 -27.80 -7.74 6.76
N THR A 449 -27.72 -8.71 7.68
CA THR A 449 -28.72 -9.79 7.80
C THR A 449 -29.38 -9.71 9.17
N PRO A 450 -30.54 -9.06 9.28
CA PRO A 450 -31.26 -8.95 10.55
C PRO A 450 -31.67 -10.32 11.10
N ALA A 451 -31.62 -10.52 12.42
CA ALA A 451 -32.03 -11.79 13.01
C ALA A 451 -33.54 -11.87 13.26
N HIS A 452 -34.16 -10.74 13.65
CA HIS A 452 -35.55 -10.68 14.08
C HIS A 452 -36.28 -9.45 13.53
N ALA A 453 -37.59 -9.55 13.38
CA ALA A 453 -38.46 -8.41 13.07
C ALA A 453 -38.50 -7.41 14.24
N GLY A 454 -38.77 -6.14 13.93
CA GLY A 454 -38.77 -5.04 14.89
C GLY A 454 -37.84 -3.91 14.46
N GLU A 455 -37.25 -3.21 15.42
CA GLU A 455 -36.28 -2.15 15.14
C GLU A 455 -34.85 -2.71 15.11
N MET A 456 -34.00 -2.11 14.28
CA MET A 456 -32.57 -2.40 14.17
C MET A 456 -31.80 -1.09 14.10
N GLU A 457 -30.90 -0.83 15.04
CA GLU A 457 -29.95 0.28 14.95
C GLU A 457 -28.74 -0.14 14.12
N VAL A 458 -28.36 0.71 13.15
CA VAL A 458 -27.12 0.53 12.40
C VAL A 458 -26.17 1.67 12.70
N ARG A 459 -24.91 1.35 12.98
CA ARG A 459 -23.84 2.32 13.24
C ARG A 459 -22.69 2.08 12.27
N VAL A 460 -22.01 3.16 11.90
CA VAL A 460 -20.67 3.07 11.32
C VAL A 460 -19.65 3.35 12.42
N VAL A 461 -18.68 2.46 12.54
CA VAL A 461 -17.55 2.61 13.44
C VAL A 461 -16.34 2.99 12.62
N ILE A 462 -15.70 4.10 12.97
CA ILE A 462 -14.59 4.69 12.24
C ILE A 462 -13.39 4.76 13.17
N ASP A 463 -12.28 4.18 12.75
CA ASP A 463 -10.98 4.30 13.42
C ASP A 463 -10.20 5.46 12.78
N SER A 464 -9.67 6.36 13.61
CA SER A 464 -8.83 7.47 13.15
C SER A 464 -7.58 6.94 12.44
N PRO A 465 -6.93 7.75 11.59
CA PRO A 465 -5.63 7.40 11.03
C PRO A 465 -4.63 6.97 12.12
N VAL A 466 -3.82 5.96 11.83
CA VAL A 466 -2.73 5.52 12.71
C VAL A 466 -1.59 6.53 12.58
N THR A 467 -1.47 7.43 13.54
CA THR A 467 -0.41 8.46 13.57
C THR A 467 0.66 8.16 14.62
N ARG A 468 1.57 9.09 14.91
CA ARG A 468 2.68 8.90 15.87
C ARG A 468 2.36 9.51 17.23
N GLN A 469 2.94 8.94 18.29
CA GLN A 469 2.93 9.57 19.61
C GLN A 469 3.83 10.81 19.62
N THR A 470 3.40 11.88 20.30
CA THR A 470 4.22 13.10 20.44
C THR A 470 5.60 12.77 21.03
N GLY A 471 6.68 13.14 20.34
CA GLY A 471 8.06 12.86 20.77
C GLY A 471 8.49 11.40 20.66
N SER A 472 7.74 10.55 19.95
CA SER A 472 8.02 9.13 19.79
C SER A 472 7.60 8.63 18.40
N LEU A 473 8.24 7.54 17.96
CA LEU A 473 7.94 6.88 16.68
C LEU A 473 6.95 5.72 16.84
N ALA A 474 6.47 5.49 18.07
CA ALA A 474 5.44 4.49 18.32
C ALA A 474 4.10 4.97 17.74
N PRO A 475 3.33 4.07 17.11
CA PRO A 475 2.01 4.43 16.62
C PRO A 475 1.10 4.81 17.80
N LYS A 476 0.38 5.92 17.64
CA LYS A 476 -0.76 6.29 18.47
C LYS A 476 -1.86 5.27 18.21
N LYS A 477 -2.47 4.76 19.28
CA LYS A 477 -3.64 3.90 19.14
C LYS A 477 -4.75 4.71 18.46
N PRO A 478 -5.36 4.21 17.36
CA PRO A 478 -6.50 4.88 16.74
C PRO A 478 -7.59 5.21 17.75
N ALA A 479 -8.14 6.41 17.65
CA ALA A 479 -9.37 6.76 18.32
C ALA A 479 -10.53 6.21 17.50
N THR A 480 -11.47 5.54 18.17
CA THR A 480 -12.65 4.98 17.53
C THR A 480 -13.85 5.89 17.78
N THR A 481 -14.54 6.28 16.72
CA THR A 481 -15.81 7.03 16.77
C THR A 481 -16.96 6.15 16.25
N GLU A 482 -18.10 6.19 16.93
CA GLU A 482 -19.33 5.53 16.49
C GLU A 482 -20.34 6.57 16.01
N VAL A 483 -20.82 6.43 14.78
CA VAL A 483 -21.86 7.30 14.20
C VAL A 483 -23.10 6.47 13.91
N SER A 484 -24.21 6.78 14.60
CA SER A 484 -25.49 6.13 14.35
C SER A 484 -26.04 6.56 13.00
N LEU A 485 -26.23 5.60 12.08
CA LEU A 485 -26.87 5.81 10.78
C LEU A 485 -28.40 5.89 10.92
N GLY A 486 -28.92 5.40 12.04
CA GLY A 486 -30.33 5.45 12.42
C GLY A 486 -30.89 4.08 12.80
N THR A 487 -32.15 4.11 13.21
CA THR A 487 -32.95 2.92 13.49
C THR A 487 -33.85 2.61 12.31
N TYR A 488 -33.87 1.34 11.89
CA TYR A 488 -34.61 0.85 10.74
C TYR A 488 -35.61 -0.21 11.15
N ASP A 489 -36.76 -0.22 10.49
CA ASP A 489 -37.77 -1.26 10.66
C ASP A 489 -37.40 -2.51 9.87
N VAL A 490 -37.48 -3.66 10.54
CA VAL A 490 -37.23 -4.99 9.99
C VAL A 490 -38.56 -5.74 9.87
N ALA A 491 -38.90 -6.11 8.64
CA ALA A 491 -40.08 -6.90 8.32
C ALA A 491 -39.89 -8.38 8.71
N ASP A 492 -40.97 -9.02 9.16
CA ASP A 492 -40.96 -10.43 9.57
C ASP A 492 -40.97 -11.42 8.39
N ASP A 493 -41.80 -11.18 7.36
CA ASP A 493 -41.96 -12.11 6.22
C ASP A 493 -41.75 -11.48 4.83
N ASP A 494 -42.10 -10.22 4.62
CA ASP A 494 -42.05 -9.60 3.29
C ASP A 494 -41.91 -8.08 3.34
N CYS A 495 -41.04 -7.57 2.47
CA CYS A 495 -40.81 -6.16 2.24
C CYS A 495 -41.78 -5.64 1.18
N MET A 496 -42.98 -5.23 1.61
CA MET A 496 -43.98 -4.69 0.71
C MET A 496 -43.84 -3.16 0.59
N ILE A 497 -44.24 -2.63 -0.57
CA ILE A 497 -44.33 -1.18 -0.82
C ILE A 497 -45.73 -0.89 -1.29
N ARG A 498 -46.47 -0.05 -0.58
CA ARG A 498 -47.79 0.40 -0.99
C ARG A 498 -47.70 1.80 -1.55
N MET A 499 -48.22 1.98 -2.75
CA MET A 499 -48.35 3.27 -3.42
C MET A 499 -49.83 3.62 -3.53
N THR A 500 -50.18 4.84 -3.11
CA THR A 500 -51.54 5.38 -3.20
C THR A 500 -51.53 6.60 -4.12
N ALA A 501 -52.27 6.55 -5.22
CA ALA A 501 -52.40 7.65 -6.18
C ALA A 501 -53.89 7.92 -6.43
N GLY A 502 -54.40 9.02 -5.84
CA GLY A 502 -55.84 9.28 -5.81
C GLY A 502 -56.61 8.14 -5.14
N PRO A 503 -57.62 7.54 -5.78
CA PRO A 503 -58.37 6.40 -5.22
C PRO A 503 -57.70 5.03 -5.41
N ALA A 504 -56.58 4.95 -6.15
CA ALA A 504 -55.93 3.68 -6.45
C ALA A 504 -54.90 3.32 -5.36
N VAL A 505 -54.99 2.09 -4.85
CA VAL A 505 -54.01 1.52 -3.91
C VAL A 505 -53.31 0.35 -4.59
N ILE A 506 -51.99 0.44 -4.70
CA ILE A 506 -51.14 -0.55 -5.38
C ILE A 506 -50.10 -1.05 -4.39
N THR A 507 -50.13 -2.33 -4.05
CA THR A 507 -49.17 -2.94 -3.10
C THR A 507 -48.25 -3.90 -3.82
N TYR A 508 -46.95 -3.58 -3.88
CA TYR A 508 -45.90 -4.47 -4.39
C TYR A 508 -45.40 -5.40 -3.29
N THR A 509 -45.14 -6.65 -3.63
CA THR A 509 -44.51 -7.66 -2.78
C THR A 509 -43.20 -8.14 -3.41
N THR A 510 -42.14 -8.23 -2.60
CA THR A 510 -40.89 -8.86 -3.04
C THR A 510 -41.06 -10.36 -3.20
N LYS A 511 -41.92 -10.97 -2.37
CA LYS A 511 -42.28 -12.39 -2.41
C LYS A 511 -43.20 -12.70 -3.59
N GLY A 512 -42.60 -13.16 -4.67
CA GLY A 512 -43.29 -13.46 -5.94
C GLY A 512 -43.21 -12.32 -6.96
N SER A 513 -42.63 -11.18 -6.59
CA SER A 513 -42.37 -10.04 -7.49
C SER A 513 -43.59 -9.59 -8.31
N TYR A 514 -44.71 -9.33 -7.63
CA TYR A 514 -45.94 -8.84 -8.24
C TYR A 514 -46.55 -7.67 -7.46
N SER A 515 -47.50 -6.99 -8.08
CA SER A 515 -48.27 -5.90 -7.46
C SER A 515 -49.77 -6.22 -7.42
N GLU A 516 -50.42 -6.00 -6.28
CA GLU A 516 -51.87 -5.99 -6.10
C GLU A 516 -52.41 -4.59 -6.37
N TYR A 517 -53.39 -4.46 -7.26
CA TYR A 517 -54.14 -3.24 -7.52
C TYR A 517 -55.53 -3.42 -6.91
N LEU A 518 -55.76 -2.80 -5.76
CA LEU A 518 -56.99 -2.95 -4.99
C LEU A 518 -57.99 -1.83 -5.32
N ALA A 519 -59.17 -2.21 -5.79
CA ALA A 519 -60.28 -1.29 -5.99
C ALA A 519 -61.05 -1.05 -4.66
N PRO A 520 -61.73 0.11 -4.51
CA PRO A 520 -62.57 0.38 -3.32
C PRO A 520 -63.69 -0.64 -3.10
N THR A 521 -64.10 -1.37 -4.14
CA THR A 521 -65.11 -2.44 -4.09
C THR A 521 -64.60 -3.73 -3.44
N GLY A 522 -63.28 -3.85 -3.20
CA GLY A 522 -62.63 -5.08 -2.73
C GLY A 522 -62.18 -6.01 -3.86
N ASP A 523 -62.43 -5.65 -5.11
CA ASP A 523 -61.89 -6.33 -6.29
C ASP A 523 -60.40 -6.02 -6.44
N ALA A 524 -59.63 -6.98 -6.94
CA ALA A 524 -58.19 -6.80 -7.08
C ALA A 524 -57.67 -7.41 -8.38
N ILE A 525 -56.68 -6.74 -8.97
CA ILE A 525 -55.90 -7.26 -10.09
C ILE A 525 -54.45 -7.41 -9.64
N TYR A 526 -53.86 -8.57 -9.90
CA TYR A 526 -52.47 -8.88 -9.55
C TYR A 526 -51.66 -9.00 -10.82
N TRP A 527 -50.52 -8.31 -10.85
CA TRP A 527 -49.64 -8.27 -12.01
C TRP A 527 -48.26 -8.80 -11.66
N ALA A 528 -47.86 -9.89 -12.32
CA ALA A 528 -46.50 -10.39 -12.36
C ALA A 528 -45.90 -10.09 -13.76
N PRO A 529 -44.56 -10.15 -13.95
CA PRO A 529 -43.90 -9.82 -15.21
C PRO A 529 -44.55 -10.39 -16.48
N MET A 530 -45.04 -11.63 -16.42
CA MET A 530 -45.62 -12.33 -17.57
C MET A 530 -46.98 -12.98 -17.23
N ASP A 531 -47.59 -12.60 -16.11
CA ASP A 531 -48.81 -13.23 -15.61
C ASP A 531 -49.75 -12.20 -14.95
N LEU A 532 -51.03 -12.54 -14.89
CA LEU A 532 -52.13 -11.73 -14.39
C LEU A 532 -53.10 -12.65 -13.63
N ALA A 533 -53.53 -12.21 -12.45
CA ALA A 533 -54.65 -12.82 -11.73
C ALA A 533 -55.69 -11.75 -11.38
N VAL A 534 -56.98 -12.14 -11.38
CA VAL A 534 -58.09 -11.24 -11.06
C VAL A 534 -58.92 -11.84 -9.93
N TYR A 535 -59.26 -11.01 -8.95
CA TYR A 535 -60.14 -11.34 -7.85
C TYR A 535 -61.41 -10.47 -7.92
N HIS A 536 -62.56 -11.12 -8.02
CA HIS A 536 -63.88 -10.49 -7.98
C HIS A 536 -64.85 -11.45 -7.30
N ASN A 537 -65.12 -11.26 -6.01
CA ASN A 537 -65.87 -12.22 -5.17
C ASN A 537 -65.33 -13.67 -5.26
N GLY A 538 -64.03 -13.83 -5.50
CA GLY A 538 -63.36 -15.11 -5.81
C GLY A 538 -62.33 -14.96 -6.92
N TRP A 539 -61.40 -15.92 -7.00
CA TRP A 539 -60.40 -15.97 -8.08
C TRP A 539 -61.07 -16.27 -9.42
N GLN A 540 -60.81 -15.43 -10.41
CA GLN A 540 -61.37 -15.57 -11.74
C GLN A 540 -60.46 -16.44 -12.61
N ASP A 541 -61.05 -17.37 -13.36
CA ASP A 541 -60.32 -18.10 -14.39
C ASP A 541 -60.15 -17.20 -15.63
N VAL A 542 -58.96 -16.61 -15.78
CA VAL A 542 -58.62 -15.80 -16.94
C VAL A 542 -58.04 -16.70 -18.02
N PRO A 543 -58.72 -16.87 -19.18
CA PRO A 543 -58.24 -17.73 -20.25
C PRO A 543 -56.83 -17.35 -20.71
N PRO A 544 -55.94 -18.31 -21.03
CA PRO A 544 -54.54 -18.03 -21.39
C PRO A 544 -54.38 -16.99 -22.53
N MET A 545 -55.24 -17.03 -23.55
CA MET A 545 -55.21 -16.05 -24.64
C MET A 545 -55.58 -14.63 -24.18
N ALA A 546 -56.57 -14.50 -23.29
CA ALA A 546 -56.95 -13.20 -22.74
C ALA A 546 -55.83 -12.63 -21.85
N ARG A 547 -55.21 -13.50 -21.05
CA ARG A 547 -54.06 -13.17 -20.19
C ARG A 547 -52.86 -12.66 -21.00
N GLN A 548 -52.46 -13.38 -22.05
CA GLN A 548 -51.38 -12.95 -22.95
C GLN A 548 -51.70 -11.64 -23.66
N MET A 549 -52.95 -11.47 -24.11
CA MET A 549 -53.38 -10.22 -24.76
C MET A 549 -53.34 -9.03 -23.79
N MET A 550 -53.76 -9.23 -22.54
CA MET A 550 -53.74 -8.18 -21.50
C MET A 550 -52.30 -7.81 -21.10
N VAL A 551 -51.44 -8.79 -20.85
CA VAL A 551 -50.01 -8.57 -20.55
C VAL A 551 -49.31 -7.88 -21.73
N GLY A 552 -49.49 -8.38 -22.97
CA GLY A 552 -48.84 -7.83 -24.16
C GLY A 552 -49.31 -6.42 -24.53
N ARG A 553 -50.61 -6.11 -24.37
CA ARG A 553 -51.14 -4.76 -24.61
C ARG A 553 -50.64 -3.76 -23.58
N MET A 554 -50.43 -4.18 -22.34
CA MET A 554 -49.93 -3.30 -21.29
C MET A 554 -48.42 -3.05 -21.37
N ALA A 555 -47.62 -4.07 -21.73
CA ALA A 555 -46.19 -3.89 -22.02
C ALA A 555 -45.92 -2.87 -23.14
N THR A 556 -46.88 -2.68 -24.05
CA THR A 556 -46.80 -1.73 -25.18
C THR A 556 -47.47 -0.37 -24.93
N GLN A 557 -48.26 -0.24 -23.85
CA GLN A 557 -49.02 0.97 -23.53
C GLN A 557 -48.42 1.84 -22.43
N ILE A 558 -47.32 1.43 -21.81
CA ILE A 558 -46.57 2.34 -20.94
C ILE A 558 -45.93 3.37 -21.88
N PRO A 559 -46.42 4.63 -21.91
CA PRO A 559 -45.67 5.66 -22.60
C PRO A 559 -44.32 5.68 -21.90
N ALA A 560 -43.23 5.79 -22.66
CA ALA A 560 -42.07 6.48 -22.15
C ALA A 560 -42.57 7.88 -21.76
N THR A 561 -43.12 8.00 -20.55
CA THR A 561 -43.49 9.27 -19.95
C THR A 561 -42.18 10.02 -19.96
N GLY A 562 -42.10 11.10 -20.75
CA GLY A 562 -40.89 11.74 -21.26
C GLY A 562 -40.01 12.39 -20.20
N TYR A 563 -39.76 11.69 -19.10
CA TYR A 563 -39.13 12.12 -17.89
C TYR A 563 -37.77 11.41 -17.75
N VAL A 564 -36.80 12.15 -17.21
CA VAL A 564 -35.44 11.74 -16.81
C VAL A 564 -35.26 10.22 -16.76
N ALA A 565 -34.48 9.71 -17.72
CA ALA A 565 -34.02 8.35 -18.00
C ALA A 565 -34.98 7.18 -17.59
N PRO A 566 -35.45 6.34 -18.54
CA PRO A 566 -36.26 5.18 -18.18
C PRO A 566 -35.48 4.26 -17.23
N GLY A 567 -36.08 3.90 -16.11
CA GLY A 567 -35.49 2.93 -15.19
C GLY A 567 -35.40 1.54 -15.83
N GLU A 568 -34.51 0.67 -15.34
CA GLU A 568 -34.30 -0.69 -15.89
C GLU A 568 -35.61 -1.49 -16.02
N ASP A 569 -36.54 -1.36 -15.06
CA ASP A 569 -37.84 -2.06 -15.07
C ASP A 569 -38.78 -1.57 -16.20
N GLU A 570 -38.67 -0.31 -16.64
CA GLU A 570 -39.41 0.24 -17.79
C GLU A 570 -38.85 -0.30 -19.11
N ALA A 571 -37.51 -0.37 -19.23
CA ALA A 571 -36.84 -0.94 -20.40
C ALA A 571 -37.13 -2.43 -20.59
N GLN A 572 -37.40 -3.16 -19.49
CA GLN A 572 -37.73 -4.59 -19.48
C GLN A 572 -39.24 -4.88 -19.63
N GLY A 573 -40.10 -3.86 -19.70
CA GLY A 573 -41.55 -4.04 -19.89
C GLY A 573 -42.31 -4.63 -18.69
N VAL A 574 -41.68 -4.66 -17.50
CA VAL A 574 -42.24 -5.26 -16.27
C VAL A 574 -42.77 -4.22 -15.28
N PHE A 575 -42.71 -2.95 -15.64
CA PHE A 575 -43.06 -1.80 -14.80
C PHE A 575 -44.35 -1.96 -13.98
N LEU A 576 -45.47 -2.39 -14.58
CA LEU A 576 -46.74 -2.52 -13.87
C LEU A 576 -46.70 -3.56 -12.73
N SER A 577 -45.92 -4.63 -12.90
CA SER A 577 -45.76 -5.66 -11.87
C SER A 577 -44.93 -5.18 -10.67
N ARG A 578 -44.19 -4.08 -10.84
CA ARG A 578 -43.25 -3.52 -9.86
C ARG A 578 -43.46 -2.03 -9.62
N MET A 579 -44.61 -1.48 -10.00
CA MET A 579 -44.79 -0.02 -10.09
C MET A 579 -44.45 0.70 -8.78
N PRO A 580 -44.97 0.30 -7.60
CA PRO A 580 -44.58 0.92 -6.32
C PRO A 580 -43.07 0.90 -6.07
N HIS A 581 -42.41 -0.23 -6.36
CA HIS A 581 -40.96 -0.39 -6.21
C HIS A 581 -40.18 0.51 -7.18
N ALA A 582 -40.55 0.50 -8.47
CA ALA A 582 -39.91 1.31 -9.49
C ALA A 582 -40.01 2.82 -9.18
N TYR A 583 -41.20 3.29 -8.79
CA TYR A 583 -41.40 4.68 -8.37
C TYR A 583 -40.61 5.02 -7.10
N SER A 584 -40.63 4.14 -6.09
CA SER A 584 -39.90 4.38 -4.84
C SER A 584 -38.39 4.51 -5.07
N LYS A 585 -37.81 3.72 -5.98
CA LYS A 585 -36.40 3.82 -6.37
C LYS A 585 -36.13 5.08 -7.19
N ARG A 586 -37.00 5.40 -8.15
CA ARG A 586 -36.88 6.58 -9.01
C ARG A 586 -36.85 7.88 -8.21
N PHE A 587 -37.70 7.99 -7.21
CA PHE A 587 -37.80 9.17 -6.35
C PHE A 587 -37.00 9.04 -5.06
N ALA A 588 -36.18 8.00 -4.90
CA ALA A 588 -35.25 7.89 -3.79
C ALA A 588 -34.22 9.02 -3.86
N TRP A 589 -33.73 9.43 -2.69
CA TRP A 589 -32.80 10.56 -2.59
C TRP A 589 -31.54 10.41 -3.46
N ALA A 590 -30.97 9.21 -3.51
CA ALA A 590 -29.80 8.91 -4.32
C ALA A 590 -30.03 9.20 -5.83
N ALA A 591 -31.14 8.71 -6.38
CA ALA A 591 -31.52 8.93 -7.78
C ALA A 591 -31.84 10.40 -8.08
N VAL A 592 -32.56 11.07 -7.16
CA VAL A 592 -32.87 12.50 -7.30
C VAL A 592 -31.59 13.32 -7.34
N ARG A 593 -30.61 13.05 -6.49
CA ARG A 593 -29.35 13.81 -6.44
C ARG A 593 -28.53 13.67 -7.72
N GLU A 594 -28.40 12.46 -8.26
CA GLU A 594 -27.66 12.17 -9.47
C GLU A 594 -28.25 12.85 -10.71
N ALA A 595 -29.58 12.89 -10.82
CA ALA A 595 -30.27 13.51 -11.95
C ALA A 595 -29.93 15.00 -12.14
N PHE A 596 -29.67 15.74 -11.06
CA PHE A 596 -29.34 17.17 -11.14
C PHE A 596 -27.88 17.46 -11.49
N ASP A 597 -26.97 16.53 -11.18
CA ASP A 597 -25.54 16.67 -11.49
C ASP A 597 -25.32 16.64 -13.01
N ILE A 598 -26.14 15.86 -13.73
CA ILE A 598 -26.13 15.73 -15.20
C ILE A 598 -26.56 17.04 -15.89
N ASP A 599 -27.49 17.79 -15.28
CA ASP A 599 -28.03 19.03 -15.85
C ASP A 599 -27.20 20.28 -15.51
N GLY A 600 -26.09 20.12 -14.76
CA GLY A 600 -25.21 21.22 -14.35
C GLY A 600 -25.86 22.22 -13.38
N ALA A 601 -27.02 21.87 -12.80
CA ALA A 601 -27.68 22.66 -11.78
C ALA A 601 -27.07 22.38 -10.40
N SER A 602 -27.12 23.36 -9.49
CA SER A 602 -26.69 23.11 -8.10
C SER A 602 -27.46 21.92 -7.51
N PRO A 603 -26.79 21.00 -6.78
CA PRO A 603 -27.45 19.85 -6.21
C PRO A 603 -28.66 20.27 -5.39
N PRO A 604 -29.79 19.56 -5.50
CA PRO A 604 -30.97 19.89 -4.71
C PRO A 604 -30.61 19.86 -3.23
N LYS A 605 -31.09 20.83 -2.45
CA LYS A 605 -30.94 20.80 -0.99
C LYS A 605 -32.21 20.22 -0.36
N ARG A 606 -32.05 19.17 0.46
CA ARG A 606 -33.12 18.74 1.36
C ARG A 606 -33.26 19.75 2.49
N ARG A 607 -34.51 20.09 2.82
CA ARG A 607 -34.86 20.91 3.97
C ARG A 607 -35.74 20.10 4.91
N ALA A 608 -35.67 20.38 6.21
CA ALA A 608 -36.61 19.82 7.18
C ALA A 608 -38.07 20.16 6.75
N ALA A 609 -38.97 19.20 6.92
CA ALA A 609 -40.37 19.36 6.59
C ALA A 609 -41.25 18.55 7.56
N ASP A 610 -42.49 18.98 7.72
CA ASP A 610 -43.48 18.19 8.45
C ASP A 610 -43.76 16.89 7.70
N CYS A 611 -43.79 15.78 8.44
CA CYS A 611 -44.08 14.49 7.86
C CYS A 611 -45.54 14.42 7.37
N PRO A 612 -45.79 14.04 6.10
CA PRO A 612 -47.14 13.90 5.54
C PRO A 612 -48.11 13.01 6.33
N ASP A 613 -47.57 12.04 7.06
CA ASP A 613 -48.24 11.03 7.86
C ASP A 613 -48.19 11.32 9.37
N GLY A 614 -47.62 12.45 9.78
CA GLY A 614 -47.46 12.83 11.19
C GLY A 614 -46.26 12.21 11.91
N GLY A 615 -45.34 11.57 11.17
CA GLY A 615 -44.05 11.12 11.71
C GLY A 615 -43.09 12.26 12.11
N THR A 616 -41.84 11.91 12.40
CA THR A 616 -40.77 12.87 12.72
C THR A 616 -39.55 12.69 11.82
N GLY A 617 -38.78 13.76 11.59
CA GLY A 617 -37.51 13.69 10.86
C GLY A 617 -37.66 13.69 9.33
N CYS A 618 -38.82 14.09 8.81
CA CYS A 618 -39.00 14.19 7.37
C CYS A 618 -38.23 15.35 6.77
N THR A 619 -37.82 15.14 5.52
CA THR A 619 -37.19 16.16 4.70
C THR A 619 -37.93 16.31 3.39
N MET A 620 -37.79 17.45 2.74
CA MET A 620 -38.39 17.73 1.45
C MET A 620 -37.35 18.29 0.48
N THR A 621 -37.45 17.88 -0.77
CA THR A 621 -36.81 18.56 -1.90
C THR A 621 -37.84 18.88 -2.98
N THR A 622 -37.45 19.66 -3.98
CA THR A 622 -38.29 19.93 -5.16
C THR A 622 -37.48 19.64 -6.40
N LEU A 623 -37.92 18.65 -7.18
CA LEU A 623 -37.36 18.30 -8.47
C LEU A 623 -38.03 19.16 -9.57
N SER A 624 -37.31 19.59 -10.59
CA SER A 624 -37.92 20.15 -11.79
C SER A 624 -38.05 19.06 -12.84
N MET A 625 -39.27 18.71 -13.24
CA MET A 625 -39.55 17.74 -14.30
C MET A 625 -40.39 18.41 -15.39
N ASP A 626 -39.88 18.47 -16.61
CA ASP A 626 -40.55 19.12 -17.76
C ASP A 626 -41.02 20.56 -17.48
N GLY A 627 -40.24 21.32 -16.70
CA GLY A 627 -40.57 22.68 -16.29
C GLY A 627 -41.61 22.78 -15.16
N HIS A 628 -42.03 21.66 -14.59
CA HIS A 628 -42.92 21.61 -13.43
C HIS A 628 -42.16 21.27 -12.14
N ALA A 629 -42.50 21.97 -11.06
CA ALA A 629 -42.00 21.66 -9.73
C ALA A 629 -42.69 20.40 -9.19
N VAL A 630 -41.89 19.40 -8.80
CA VAL A 630 -42.28 18.12 -8.21
C VAL A 630 -41.74 18.06 -6.79
N PRO A 631 -42.53 18.47 -5.79
CA PRO A 631 -42.21 18.27 -4.38
C PRO A 631 -42.09 16.78 -4.05
N ILE A 632 -41.04 16.41 -3.33
CA ILE A 632 -40.80 15.06 -2.82
C ILE A 632 -40.51 15.15 -1.33
N PHE A 633 -41.26 14.41 -0.54
CA PHE A 633 -41.07 14.25 0.90
C PHE A 633 -40.42 12.91 1.17
N PHE A 634 -39.44 12.89 2.07
CA PHE A 634 -38.73 11.71 2.52
C PHE A 634 -38.94 11.49 4.01
N ASP A 635 -39.04 10.24 4.44
CA ASP A 635 -39.01 9.87 5.86
C ASP A 635 -37.60 10.00 6.48
N ALA A 636 -37.47 9.69 7.77
CA ALA A 636 -36.19 9.68 8.49
C ALA A 636 -35.17 8.66 7.94
N GLN A 637 -35.66 7.65 7.21
CA GLN A 637 -34.89 6.63 6.49
C GLN A 637 -34.59 7.05 5.04
N ARG A 638 -34.94 8.29 4.65
CA ARG A 638 -34.70 8.90 3.33
C ARG A 638 -35.45 8.21 2.17
N ARG A 639 -36.49 7.44 2.47
CA ARG A 639 -37.39 6.84 1.49
C ARG A 639 -38.49 7.84 1.12
N PRO A 640 -38.92 7.93 -0.15
CA PRO A 640 -40.01 8.83 -0.52
C PRO A 640 -41.30 8.39 0.17
N VAL A 641 -42.00 9.31 0.83
CA VAL A 641 -43.33 9.07 1.45
C VAL A 641 -44.44 9.80 0.72
N ARG A 642 -44.13 10.87 -0.01
CA ARG A 642 -45.05 11.60 -0.86
C ARG A 642 -44.32 12.26 -2.02
N VAL A 643 -44.84 12.10 -3.23
CA VAL A 643 -44.40 12.80 -4.44
C VAL A 643 -45.61 13.51 -5.04
N THR A 644 -45.51 14.80 -5.34
CA THR A 644 -46.60 15.54 -5.99
C THR A 644 -46.33 15.65 -7.49
N LEU A 645 -47.04 14.85 -8.29
CA LEU A 645 -46.94 14.82 -9.76
C LEU A 645 -48.18 15.49 -10.36
N ASN A 646 -47.99 16.51 -11.21
CA ASN A 646 -49.09 17.22 -11.88
C ASN A 646 -50.19 17.73 -10.93
N GLY A 647 -49.83 18.07 -9.69
CA GLY A 647 -50.76 18.51 -8.65
C GLY A 647 -51.48 17.40 -7.88
N GLU A 648 -51.22 16.13 -8.20
CA GLU A 648 -51.74 14.97 -7.48
C GLU A 648 -50.66 14.36 -6.58
N ASN A 649 -51.06 13.94 -5.37
CA ASN A 649 -50.15 13.27 -4.46
C ASN A 649 -50.11 11.76 -4.75
N VAL A 650 -48.89 11.26 -4.85
CA VAL A 650 -48.56 9.84 -4.85
C VAL A 650 -47.88 9.55 -3.51
N ASP A 651 -48.58 8.83 -2.64
CA ASP A 651 -48.12 8.50 -1.30
C ASP A 651 -47.52 7.09 -1.28
N PHE A 652 -46.46 6.91 -0.49
CA PHE A 652 -45.77 5.64 -0.34
C PHE A 652 -45.76 5.22 1.14
N GLU A 653 -46.11 3.97 1.38
CA GLU A 653 -45.98 3.31 2.67
C GLU A 653 -45.06 2.10 2.51
N TYR A 654 -44.31 1.78 3.57
CA TYR A 654 -43.38 0.66 3.64
C TYR A 654 -43.76 -0.24 4.81
N GLY A 655 -43.83 -1.54 4.60
CA GLY A 655 -44.18 -2.47 5.67
C GLY A 655 -44.66 -3.81 5.17
N THR A 656 -45.55 -4.44 5.95
CA THR A 656 -46.14 -5.74 5.62
C THR A 656 -47.65 -5.62 5.69
N TRP A 657 -48.33 -6.05 4.63
CA TRP A 657 -49.80 -6.08 4.57
C TRP A 657 -50.30 -7.46 4.20
N GLN A 658 -51.52 -7.77 4.62
CA GLN A 658 -52.20 -8.96 4.13
C GLN A 658 -52.74 -8.69 2.72
N ILE A 659 -51.99 -9.15 1.72
CA ILE A 659 -52.47 -9.25 0.33
C ILE A 659 -52.90 -10.70 0.04
N ARG A 660 -53.87 -10.89 -0.85
CA ARG A 660 -54.26 -12.26 -1.24
C ARG A 660 -53.21 -12.80 -2.20
N ARG A 661 -52.82 -14.06 -2.02
CA ARG A 661 -51.85 -14.71 -2.89
C ARG A 661 -52.58 -15.42 -4.04
N PRO A 662 -52.32 -15.06 -5.31
CA PRO A 662 -52.88 -15.77 -6.45
C PRO A 662 -52.58 -17.27 -6.39
N PRO A 663 -53.55 -18.15 -6.68
CA PRO A 663 -53.33 -19.59 -6.66
C PRO A 663 -52.27 -19.99 -7.70
N GLY A 664 -51.21 -20.66 -7.25
CA GLY A 664 -50.13 -21.13 -8.11
C GLY A 664 -49.01 -20.13 -8.37
N TRP A 665 -49.00 -18.99 -7.66
CA TRP A 665 -47.88 -18.03 -7.64
C TRP A 665 -47.04 -18.16 -6.38
#